data_AF-W6MGN2-F1
#
_entry.id   AF-W6MGN2-F1
#
_cell.length_a   1.000
_cell.length_b   1.000
_cell.length_c   1.000
_cell.angle_alpha   90.00
_cell.angle_beta   90.00
_cell.angle_gamma   90.00
#
_symmetry.space_group_name_H-M   'P 1'
#
loop_
_entity.id
_entity.type
_entity.pdbx_description
1 polymer ?
#
loop_
_entity_poly.entity_id
_entity_poly.type
_entity_poly.pdbx_seq_one_letter_code
_entity_poly.pdbx_strand_id
1 'polypeptide(L)'
;MDLLSLVEGGSLEAENGKAATPPVPVPANGVYYLPVPQTAVQKDLVEVLFKLHRHHLVKMLKANSDLKHEEMGSYATQVLTSKNMLELLIINMKLINTHVTLLVKHFMPRKLLLMESHQQIAIGSGKFVALDRFLSELEPVKKTVLICARGVKELDLVEGLMIGRKLNYKRFTGTSLYDQESTSKQVIQKKYRSIVHKKAKLQVGGSNGKEESEDLKKSKRKKITEDDYVPRKSKNHPDVSLLEQDFSCEIFLVLSDQVSQMTGSVDLIISLDPFLSVDSASIHVLRTSNSRPSEFKDKAVLAPVVKFVTLNSVEHVMLNVPGFESGDLLPLVGEEELEQLVQIVGCNRGNVETYDESKPSEHFDGLGNWLEDPLTNKWSGLLELPKPEAQFPEDKESLEATLTRDFSEGVYEFDHKEVLPESNGDGNGTKKLKTEHTSLPDFTYEEYLKQLTTLVLERFEKVGHLLEKGKKLSQAIKNRETQEQAAMEDNNERIGLYYKELKESEVKASALERRAERLDGDHIKISKIEQALVQRLETLKSQVQSLESDSQPTLFEEQEAEIEKLKLQVETITSHIETTSAELESFRTKYQEKSSEAAGLSQKVTSLESKRDSLLKESNGLSTSLRQLLLDDAKLSYNEECELLRRKNEFLTAYAHKIGEMVKEKNSTVLSRGIRVSRSSTPYAG
;
A
#
# COMPACT_ATOMS: atom_id res chain seq x y z
N MET A 1 36.21 54.85 -42.50
CA MET A 1 37.02 54.93 -41.29
C MET A 1 36.25 54.22 -40.19
N ASP A 2 36.68 53.12 -39.60
CA ASP A 2 37.80 52.20 -39.79
C ASP A 2 37.36 51.01 -38.93
N LEU A 3 37.23 49.83 -39.54
CA LEU A 3 38.18 48.72 -39.41
C LEU A 3 38.05 47.92 -38.11
N LEU A 4 38.04 46.60 -38.33
CA LEU A 4 38.25 45.46 -37.41
C LEU A 4 36.95 44.77 -36.95
N SER A 5 36.40 43.83 -37.75
CA SER A 5 36.84 42.44 -37.99
C SER A 5 36.46 41.50 -36.84
N LEU A 6 35.42 40.69 -37.02
CA LEU A 6 35.50 39.27 -37.45
C LEU A 6 36.08 38.37 -36.35
N VAL A 7 35.28 37.38 -35.94
CA VAL A 7 35.53 35.94 -36.13
C VAL A 7 34.45 35.14 -35.36
N GLU A 8 33.73 34.30 -36.11
CA GLU A 8 33.23 32.94 -35.83
C GLU A 8 32.68 32.64 -34.41
N GLY A 9 31.45 32.16 -34.24
CA GLY A 9 30.93 30.92 -34.80
C GLY A 9 30.80 29.89 -33.67
N GLY A 10 29.58 29.54 -33.27
CA GLY A 10 29.35 28.56 -32.20
C GLY A 10 27.89 28.47 -31.77
N SER A 11 27.11 27.68 -32.50
CA SER A 11 25.80 27.19 -32.06
C SER A 11 26.04 26.15 -30.96
N LEU A 12 25.52 26.38 -29.75
CA LEU A 12 25.32 25.35 -28.74
C LEU A 12 24.02 25.65 -27.98
N GLU A 13 23.24 24.59 -27.87
CA GLU A 13 21.92 24.45 -27.28
C GLU A 13 21.91 24.93 -25.83
N ALA A 14 20.98 25.82 -25.48
CA ALA A 14 20.73 26.21 -24.10
C ALA A 14 19.72 25.24 -23.49
N GLU A 15 20.23 24.35 -22.63
CA GLU A 15 19.46 23.51 -21.73
C GLU A 15 18.42 24.30 -20.93
N ASN A 16 17.27 23.66 -20.74
CA ASN A 16 16.17 24.07 -19.87
C ASN A 16 16.65 24.42 -18.46
N GLY A 17 16.82 25.70 -18.19
CA GLY A 17 16.95 26.23 -16.83
C GLY A 17 15.61 26.10 -16.10
N LYS A 18 15.50 25.11 -15.19
CA LYS A 18 14.51 25.11 -14.10
C LYS A 18 14.55 26.48 -13.43
N ALA A 19 13.45 27.21 -13.51
CA ALA A 19 13.26 28.46 -12.77
C ALA A 19 13.42 28.17 -11.27
N ALA A 20 14.55 28.58 -10.70
CA ALA A 20 14.76 28.54 -9.26
C ALA A 20 13.73 29.47 -8.61
N THR A 21 12.79 28.88 -7.88
CA THR A 21 11.85 29.60 -7.03
C THR A 21 12.63 30.46 -6.02
N PRO A 22 12.20 31.71 -5.75
CA PRO A 22 12.91 32.57 -4.82
C PRO A 22 12.92 31.95 -3.41
N PRO A 23 14.02 32.12 -2.64
CA PRO A 23 14.14 31.53 -1.31
C PRO A 23 13.14 32.14 -0.33
N VAL A 24 12.19 31.32 0.12
CA VAL A 24 11.21 31.66 1.17
C VAL A 24 11.95 31.90 2.51
N PRO A 25 11.64 32.97 3.26
CA PRO A 25 12.25 33.27 4.55
C PRO A 25 11.89 32.21 5.61
N VAL A 26 12.83 31.92 6.52
CA VAL A 26 12.57 31.03 7.67
C VAL A 26 11.67 31.79 8.66
N PRO A 27 10.50 31.25 9.06
CA PRO A 27 9.61 31.93 9.99
C PRO A 27 10.29 32.09 11.35
N ALA A 28 10.37 33.33 11.84
CA ALA A 28 11.08 33.70 13.07
C ALA A 28 10.56 32.99 14.34
N ASN A 29 9.33 32.45 14.30
CA ASN A 29 8.65 31.84 15.44
C ASN A 29 8.81 30.31 15.51
N GLY A 30 9.47 29.67 14.54
CA GLY A 30 9.67 28.21 14.49
C GLY A 30 8.37 27.41 14.34
N VAL A 31 7.33 28.02 13.75
CA VAL A 31 6.04 27.41 13.43
C VAL A 31 5.99 27.19 11.93
N TYR A 32 5.63 25.98 11.54
CA TYR A 32 5.58 25.54 10.16
C TYR A 32 4.19 24.97 9.85
N TYR A 33 3.69 25.26 8.66
CA TYR A 33 2.41 24.74 8.18
C TYR A 33 2.68 23.72 7.08
N LEU A 34 2.13 22.52 7.28
CA LEU A 34 2.16 21.46 6.29
C LEU A 34 0.83 21.48 5.54
N PRO A 35 0.80 21.88 4.25
CA PRO A 35 -0.39 21.74 3.43
C PRO A 35 -0.69 20.25 3.23
N VAL A 36 -1.93 19.87 3.52
CA VAL A 36 -2.42 18.50 3.39
C VAL A 36 -3.62 18.50 2.45
N PRO A 37 -3.65 17.66 1.40
CA PRO A 37 -4.82 17.54 0.54
C PRO A 37 -5.99 16.84 1.27
N GLN A 38 -7.19 16.95 0.72
CA GLN A 38 -8.36 16.19 1.19
C GLN A 38 -8.54 14.90 0.38
N THR A 39 -9.06 13.85 1.02
CA THR A 39 -9.45 12.63 0.31
C THR A 39 -10.73 12.87 -0.49
N ALA A 40 -10.96 12.04 -1.52
CA ALA A 40 -12.20 12.07 -2.30
C ALA A 40 -13.45 11.97 -1.41
N VAL A 41 -13.39 11.10 -0.38
CA VAL A 41 -14.49 10.91 0.58
C VAL A 41 -14.72 12.16 1.43
N GLN A 42 -13.66 12.84 1.88
CA GLN A 42 -13.78 14.10 2.62
C GLN A 42 -14.46 15.18 1.77
N LYS A 43 -14.03 15.37 0.52
CA LYS A 43 -14.65 16.33 -0.40
C LYS A 43 -16.12 16.04 -0.66
N ASP A 44 -16.45 14.77 -0.91
CA ASP A 44 -17.81 14.32 -1.12
C ASP A 44 -18.71 14.62 0.07
N LEU A 45 -18.23 14.39 1.30
CA LEU A 45 -19.00 14.68 2.51
C LEU A 45 -19.16 16.18 2.75
N VAL A 46 -18.14 16.99 2.46
CA VAL A 46 -18.27 18.46 2.48
C VAL A 46 -19.33 18.92 1.49
N GLU A 47 -19.38 18.32 0.29
CA GLU A 47 -20.41 18.63 -0.71
C GLU A 47 -21.81 18.17 -0.25
N VAL A 48 -21.94 17.01 0.41
CA VAL A 48 -23.20 16.57 1.02
C VAL A 48 -23.67 17.55 2.11
N LEU A 49 -22.76 18.09 2.93
CA LEU A 49 -23.10 19.14 3.90
C LEU A 49 -23.57 20.42 3.21
N PHE A 50 -22.88 20.89 2.17
CA PHE A 50 -23.32 22.05 1.40
C PHE A 50 -24.69 21.83 0.76
N LYS A 51 -24.97 20.63 0.25
CA LYS A 51 -26.30 20.26 -0.28
C LYS A 51 -27.39 20.34 0.79
N LEU A 52 -27.11 19.86 2.00
CA LEU A 52 -28.04 19.93 3.13
C LEU A 52 -28.35 21.38 3.52
N HIS A 53 -27.33 22.24 3.55
CA HIS A 53 -27.47 23.65 3.93
C HIS A 53 -27.81 24.59 2.75
N ARG A 54 -27.87 24.09 1.51
CA ARG A 54 -28.03 24.89 0.28
C ARG A 54 -29.21 25.82 0.32
N HIS A 55 -30.39 25.32 0.72
CA HIS A 55 -31.59 26.14 0.80
C HIS A 55 -31.44 27.27 1.82
N HIS A 56 -30.83 26.99 2.97
CA HIS A 56 -30.59 27.99 4.01
C HIS A 56 -29.58 29.04 3.53
N LEU A 57 -28.46 28.64 2.93
CA LEU A 57 -27.45 29.55 2.39
C LEU A 57 -28.03 30.45 1.29
N VAL A 58 -28.84 29.89 0.37
CA VAL A 58 -29.51 30.67 -0.69
C VAL A 58 -30.56 31.62 -0.10
N LYS A 59 -31.30 31.19 0.93
CA LYS A 59 -32.26 32.05 1.64
C LYS A 59 -31.55 33.22 2.34
N MET A 60 -30.41 32.98 2.98
CA MET A 60 -29.60 34.02 3.63
C MET A 60 -29.07 35.04 2.61
N LEU A 61 -28.53 34.57 1.48
CA LEU A 61 -28.05 35.45 0.40
C LEU A 61 -29.16 36.34 -0.18
N LYS A 62 -30.40 35.84 -0.20
CA LYS A 62 -31.60 36.57 -0.66
C LYS A 62 -32.22 37.46 0.42
N ALA A 63 -32.16 37.07 1.70
CA ALA A 63 -32.76 37.81 2.81
C ALA A 63 -31.98 39.08 3.20
N ASN A 64 -30.70 39.17 2.86
CA ASN A 64 -29.90 40.39 3.04
C ASN A 64 -30.36 41.57 2.12
N SER A 65 -31.48 41.45 1.39
CA SER A 65 -32.18 42.58 0.75
C SER A 65 -33.49 43.01 1.41
N ASP A 66 -34.05 42.23 2.35
CA ASP A 66 -35.35 42.54 2.99
C ASP A 66 -35.32 42.22 4.49
N LEU A 67 -34.86 43.19 5.28
CA LEU A 67 -35.02 43.17 6.73
C LEU A 67 -36.50 43.25 7.11
N LYS A 68 -37.09 42.13 7.52
CA LYS A 68 -38.17 42.13 8.51
C LYS A 68 -37.89 41.08 9.58
N HIS A 69 -37.58 41.58 10.77
CA HIS A 69 -37.68 40.85 12.02
C HIS A 69 -39.12 40.32 12.17
N GLU A 70 -39.31 39.01 12.08
CA GLU A 70 -40.44 38.34 12.71
C GLU A 70 -39.92 37.59 13.93
N GLU A 71 -39.88 38.29 15.07
CA GLU A 71 -39.95 37.66 16.38
C GLU A 71 -41.42 37.59 16.81
N MET A 72 -42.02 36.40 16.80
CA MET A 72 -42.93 35.91 17.85
C MET A 72 -43.50 34.54 17.48
N GLY A 73 -43.25 33.53 18.32
CA GLY A 73 -44.02 32.29 18.21
C GLY A 73 -43.52 31.11 19.05
N SER A 74 -44.07 30.99 20.26
CA SER A 74 -44.42 29.72 20.91
C SER A 74 -43.29 28.83 21.48
N TYR A 75 -43.34 28.66 22.80
CA TYR A 75 -42.65 27.62 23.55
C TYR A 75 -43.20 26.22 23.18
N ALA A 76 -42.73 25.62 22.10
CA ALA A 76 -42.73 24.18 21.88
C ALA A 76 -41.87 23.85 20.64
N THR A 77 -40.87 22.99 20.81
CA THR A 77 -39.83 22.56 19.84
C THR A 77 -38.69 23.55 19.59
N GLN A 78 -37.47 23.19 20.01
CA GLN A 78 -36.24 23.94 19.78
C GLN A 78 -35.87 23.89 18.29
N VAL A 79 -36.40 24.81 17.52
CA VAL A 79 -35.99 25.05 16.12
C VAL A 79 -34.57 25.65 16.13
N LEU A 80 -33.69 25.18 15.23
CA LEU A 80 -32.33 25.71 15.08
C LEU A 80 -32.36 27.12 14.46
N THR A 81 -31.82 28.11 15.17
CA THR A 81 -31.58 29.47 14.66
C THR A 81 -30.57 29.47 13.51
N SER A 82 -30.63 30.46 12.59
CA SER A 82 -29.67 30.61 11.48
C SER A 82 -28.20 30.54 11.91
N LYS A 83 -27.84 31.27 12.97
CA LYS A 83 -26.51 31.20 13.60
C LYS A 83 -26.14 29.77 14.02
N ASN A 84 -27.03 29.04 14.69
CA ASN A 84 -26.77 27.65 15.11
C ASN A 84 -26.59 26.70 13.92
N MET A 85 -27.26 26.95 12.80
CA MET A 85 -27.10 26.17 11.57
C MET A 85 -25.73 26.40 10.93
N LEU A 86 -25.26 27.65 10.85
CA LEU A 86 -23.94 27.99 10.35
C LEU A 86 -22.82 27.45 11.26
N GLU A 87 -22.98 27.57 12.58
CA GLU A 87 -22.06 26.97 13.54
C GLU A 87 -21.97 25.45 13.37
N LEU A 88 -23.12 24.78 13.21
CA LEU A 88 -23.17 23.33 13.01
C LEU A 88 -22.52 22.92 11.68
N LEU A 89 -22.70 23.72 10.62
CA LEU A 89 -22.02 23.51 9.33
C LEU A 89 -20.50 23.57 9.49
N ILE A 90 -20.00 24.63 10.13
CA ILE A 90 -18.56 24.84 10.35
C ILE A 90 -17.97 23.75 11.25
N ILE A 91 -18.66 23.37 12.32
CA ILE A 91 -18.22 22.28 13.22
C ILE A 91 -18.12 20.96 12.44
N ASN A 92 -19.14 20.62 11.64
CA ASN A 92 -19.11 19.38 10.87
C ASN A 92 -18.02 19.39 9.79
N MET A 93 -17.76 20.54 9.14
CA MET A 93 -16.64 20.69 8.20
C MET A 93 -15.28 20.51 8.89
N LYS A 94 -15.09 21.10 10.08
CA LYS A 94 -13.87 20.89 10.88
C LYS A 94 -13.67 19.40 11.20
N LEU A 95 -14.73 18.71 11.61
CA LEU A 95 -14.67 17.27 11.90
C LEU A 95 -14.30 16.45 10.65
N ILE A 96 -14.90 16.74 9.49
CA ILE A 96 -14.58 16.06 8.23
C ILE A 96 -13.13 16.31 7.81
N ASN A 97 -12.65 17.55 7.90
CA ASN A 97 -11.27 17.91 7.57
C ASN A 97 -10.25 17.16 8.43
N THR A 98 -10.59 16.90 9.70
CA THR A 98 -9.78 16.06 10.58
C THR A 98 -9.89 14.58 10.20
N HIS A 99 -11.09 14.00 10.27
CA HIS A 99 -11.33 12.61 9.88
C HIS A 99 -12.82 12.29 9.69
N VAL A 100 -13.15 11.52 8.65
CA VAL A 100 -14.53 11.19 8.27
C VAL A 100 -15.34 10.50 9.37
N THR A 101 -14.71 9.58 10.12
CA THR A 101 -15.40 8.84 11.21
C THR A 101 -15.81 9.72 12.40
N LEU A 102 -15.30 10.95 12.49
CA LEU A 102 -15.66 11.87 13.58
C LEU A 102 -17.03 12.53 13.37
N LEU A 103 -17.56 12.51 12.13
CA LEU A 103 -18.86 13.11 11.79
C LEU A 103 -20.04 12.37 12.45
N VAL A 104 -19.96 11.05 12.58
CA VAL A 104 -21.05 10.23 13.14
C VAL A 104 -20.87 10.10 14.66
N LYS A 105 -21.89 10.54 15.42
CA LYS A 105 -21.86 10.49 16.90
C LYS A 105 -21.84 9.07 17.45
N HIS A 106 -22.46 8.10 16.75
CA HIS A 106 -22.39 6.68 17.09
C HIS A 106 -20.96 6.19 16.89
N PHE A 107 -20.25 6.18 18.00
CA PHE A 107 -18.86 5.81 18.13
C PHE A 107 -18.54 4.53 17.35
N MET A 108 -17.45 4.56 16.57
CA MET A 108 -16.81 3.35 16.12
C MET A 108 -16.27 2.61 17.36
N PRO A 109 -16.80 1.43 17.73
CA PRO A 109 -16.39 0.73 18.94
C PRO A 109 -14.86 0.53 18.96
N ARG A 110 -14.22 0.76 20.12
CA ARG A 110 -12.76 0.60 20.30
C ARG A 110 -12.23 -0.74 19.81
N LYS A 111 -13.05 -1.80 19.95
CA LYS A 111 -12.72 -3.13 19.45
C LYS A 111 -12.66 -3.21 17.93
N LEU A 112 -13.49 -2.44 17.22
CA LEU A 112 -13.42 -2.36 15.76
C LEU A 112 -12.22 -1.52 15.32
N LEU A 113 -11.86 -0.44 16.04
CA LEU A 113 -10.62 0.30 15.78
C LEU A 113 -9.37 -0.57 15.90
N LEU A 114 -9.35 -1.52 16.85
CA LEU A 114 -8.26 -2.50 16.99
C LEU A 114 -8.26 -3.60 15.90
N MET A 115 -9.37 -3.76 15.17
CA MET A 115 -9.49 -4.74 14.09
C MET A 115 -9.25 -4.14 12.71
N GLU A 116 -9.38 -2.82 12.56
CA GLU A 116 -9.10 -2.12 11.31
C GLU A 116 -7.60 -2.04 11.04
N SER A 117 -7.25 -2.06 9.75
CA SER A 117 -5.86 -1.84 9.34
C SER A 117 -5.52 -0.36 9.41
N HIS A 118 -4.26 -0.04 9.74
CA HIS A 118 -3.81 1.36 9.81
C HIS A 118 -4.00 2.08 8.46
N GLN A 119 -3.89 1.35 7.35
CA GLN A 119 -4.15 1.86 6.01
C GLN A 119 -5.60 2.34 5.84
N GLN A 120 -6.59 1.64 6.38
CA GLN A 120 -7.99 2.06 6.26
C GLN A 120 -8.26 3.34 7.07
N ILE A 121 -7.68 3.44 8.26
CA ILE A 121 -7.75 4.66 9.08
C ILE A 121 -7.05 5.81 8.36
N ALA A 122 -5.87 5.57 7.75
CA ALA A 122 -5.15 6.58 7.00
C ALA A 122 -5.93 7.08 5.77
N ILE A 123 -6.43 6.18 4.92
CA ILE A 123 -7.17 6.52 3.69
C ILE A 123 -8.45 7.33 3.99
N GLY A 124 -8.99 7.20 5.21
CA GLY A 124 -10.15 7.97 5.66
C GLY A 124 -9.91 9.49 5.77
N SER A 125 -8.66 9.96 5.85
CA SER A 125 -8.34 11.38 5.95
C SER A 125 -6.97 11.73 5.40
N GLY A 126 -6.90 12.80 4.60
CA GLY A 126 -5.62 13.28 4.07
C GLY A 126 -4.63 13.63 5.17
N LYS A 127 -5.09 14.18 6.30
CA LYS A 127 -4.23 14.48 7.46
C LYS A 127 -3.63 13.22 8.08
N PHE A 128 -4.39 12.14 8.11
CA PHE A 128 -3.92 10.86 8.63
C PHE A 128 -2.97 10.17 7.65
N VAL A 129 -3.18 10.31 6.33
CA VAL A 129 -2.19 9.87 5.33
C VAL A 129 -0.88 10.64 5.48
N ALA A 130 -0.93 11.96 5.64
CA ALA A 130 0.25 12.79 5.89
C ALA A 130 0.94 12.38 7.20
N LEU A 131 0.17 12.12 8.26
CA LEU A 131 0.70 11.65 9.54
C LEU A 131 1.35 10.28 9.42
N ASP A 132 0.73 9.34 8.71
CA ASP A 132 1.24 7.98 8.50
C ASP A 132 2.62 7.98 7.82
N ARG A 133 2.80 8.86 6.82
CA ARG A 133 4.09 9.10 6.18
C ARG A 133 5.09 9.74 7.13
N PHE A 134 4.66 10.76 7.87
CA PHE A 134 5.50 11.46 8.83
C PHE A 134 6.02 10.50 9.93
N LEU A 135 5.16 9.61 10.42
CA LEU A 135 5.50 8.59 11.40
C LEU A 135 6.49 7.56 10.84
N SER A 136 6.35 7.19 9.57
CA SER A 136 7.27 6.24 8.92
C SER A 136 8.69 6.79 8.82
N GLU A 137 8.84 8.11 8.61
CA GLU A 137 10.14 8.80 8.64
C GLU A 137 10.66 9.05 10.07
N LEU A 138 9.78 9.07 11.08
CA LEU A 138 10.16 9.21 12.49
C LEU A 138 10.63 7.91 13.15
N GLU A 139 10.21 6.74 12.65
CA GLU A 139 10.62 5.42 13.19
C GLU A 139 12.13 5.26 13.40
N PRO A 140 13.02 5.61 12.46
CA PRO A 140 14.47 5.50 12.65
C PRO A 140 15.06 6.57 13.57
N VAL A 141 14.35 7.66 13.86
CA VAL A 141 14.90 8.85 14.53
C VAL A 141 14.71 8.75 16.06
N LYS A 142 15.78 9.02 16.81
CA LYS A 142 15.72 9.08 18.29
C LYS A 142 15.29 10.46 18.77
N LYS A 143 13.98 10.71 18.80
CA LYS A 143 13.39 11.98 19.27
C LYS A 143 12.16 11.75 20.13
N THR A 144 11.88 12.74 20.98
CA THR A 144 10.63 12.83 21.73
C THR A 144 9.67 13.78 21.02
N VAL A 145 8.58 13.25 20.47
CA VAL A 145 7.62 14.00 19.65
C VAL A 145 6.29 14.15 20.38
N LEU A 146 5.76 15.36 20.42
CA LEU A 146 4.42 15.64 20.97
C LEU A 146 3.41 15.73 19.84
N ILE A 147 2.36 14.91 19.86
CA ILE A 147 1.22 15.01 18.95
C ILE A 147 0.02 15.60 19.71
N CYS A 148 -0.45 16.75 19.23
CA CYS A 148 -1.62 17.45 19.75
C CYS A 148 -2.83 17.25 18.85
N ALA A 149 -3.95 16.86 19.45
CA ALA A 149 -5.24 16.69 18.80
C ALA A 149 -6.33 17.46 19.57
N ARG A 150 -7.45 17.79 18.91
CA ARG A 150 -8.55 18.53 19.55
C ARG A 150 -9.47 17.62 20.36
N GLY A 151 -9.74 16.41 19.85
CA GLY A 151 -10.73 15.51 20.43
C GLY A 151 -10.15 14.25 21.06
N VAL A 152 -10.77 13.73 22.13
CA VAL A 152 -10.43 12.41 22.69
C VAL A 152 -10.63 11.30 21.64
N LYS A 153 -11.65 11.45 20.78
CA LYS A 153 -11.94 10.52 19.68
C LYS A 153 -10.88 10.56 18.58
N GLU A 154 -10.35 11.75 18.31
CA GLU A 154 -9.25 11.94 17.36
C GLU A 154 -7.97 11.27 17.91
N LEU A 155 -7.70 11.40 19.21
CA LEU A 155 -6.62 10.67 19.86
C LEU A 155 -6.80 9.14 19.80
N ASP A 156 -8.02 8.61 19.95
CA ASP A 156 -8.29 7.18 19.76
C ASP A 156 -7.92 6.74 18.32
N LEU A 157 -8.20 7.56 17.30
CA LEU A 157 -7.82 7.26 15.90
C LEU A 157 -6.31 7.34 15.69
N VAL A 158 -5.64 8.36 16.25
CA VAL A 158 -4.18 8.49 16.18
C VAL A 158 -3.53 7.29 16.86
N GLU A 159 -4.00 6.90 18.06
CA GLU A 159 -3.52 5.72 18.75
C GLU A 159 -3.74 4.44 17.92
N GLY A 160 -4.88 4.31 17.24
CA GLY A 160 -5.14 3.23 16.28
C GLY A 160 -4.12 3.16 15.13
N LEU A 161 -3.67 4.31 14.63
CA LEU A 161 -2.63 4.40 13.59
C LEU A 161 -1.22 4.02 14.10
N MET A 162 -0.96 4.29 15.38
CA MET A 162 0.33 4.07 16.05
C MET A 162 0.53 2.62 16.53
N ILE A 163 -0.56 1.94 16.88
CA ILE A 163 -0.51 0.53 17.27
C ILE A 163 0.15 -0.28 16.15
N GLY A 164 0.91 -1.33 16.47
CA GLY A 164 1.58 -2.17 15.45
C GLY A 164 2.80 -1.55 14.73
N ARG A 165 3.12 -0.27 14.94
CA ARG A 165 4.38 0.35 14.51
C ARG A 165 5.50 0.17 15.54
N LYS A 166 6.76 0.35 15.12
CA LYS A 166 7.96 0.27 15.98
C LYS A 166 8.19 1.58 16.75
N LEU A 167 7.16 2.07 17.43
CA LEU A 167 7.14 3.37 18.10
C LEU A 167 6.66 3.19 19.55
N ASN A 168 7.30 3.87 20.49
CA ASN A 168 6.79 4.00 21.85
C ASN A 168 5.83 5.19 21.87
N TYR A 169 4.63 5.02 22.44
CA TYR A 169 3.74 6.15 22.69
C TYR A 169 3.22 6.14 24.12
N LYS A 170 3.01 7.34 24.68
CA LYS A 170 2.35 7.56 25.96
C LYS A 170 1.23 8.56 25.79
N ARG A 171 0.05 8.17 26.28
CA ARG A 171 -1.14 9.01 26.24
C ARG A 171 -1.36 9.64 27.61
N PHE A 172 -1.41 10.97 27.66
CA PHE A 172 -1.62 11.71 28.91
C PHE A 172 -3.08 12.04 29.17
N THR A 173 -3.89 12.08 28.10
CA THR A 173 -5.29 12.44 28.19
C THR A 173 -6.22 11.29 27.80
N GLY A 174 -7.14 10.94 28.69
CA GLY A 174 -8.16 9.91 28.45
C GLY A 174 -7.67 8.49 28.77
N THR A 175 -8.42 7.49 28.30
CA THR A 175 -8.07 6.07 28.45
C THR A 175 -7.43 5.56 27.17
N SER A 176 -6.22 5.00 27.28
CA SER A 176 -5.53 4.37 26.15
C SER A 176 -6.36 3.22 25.57
N LEU A 177 -6.33 3.07 24.26
CA LEU A 177 -6.80 1.87 23.56
C LEU A 177 -5.94 0.65 23.90
N TYR A 178 -4.63 0.85 24.09
CA TYR A 178 -3.70 -0.23 24.42
C TYR A 178 -2.67 0.18 25.49
N ASP A 179 -2.85 -0.30 26.72
CA ASP A 179 -1.89 -0.08 27.81
C ASP A 179 -0.66 -0.98 27.68
N GLN A 180 0.40 -0.50 27.00
CA GLN A 180 1.72 -1.16 26.98
C GLN A 180 2.32 -1.31 28.39
N GLU A 181 1.99 -0.39 29.32
CA GLU A 181 2.48 -0.44 30.69
C GLU A 181 1.83 -1.55 31.53
N SER A 182 0.60 -1.96 31.21
CA SER A 182 -0.13 -2.95 32.01
C SER A 182 0.43 -4.36 31.80
N THR A 183 0.82 -4.70 30.58
CA THR A 183 1.43 -5.98 30.22
C THR A 183 2.86 -6.08 30.74
N SER A 184 3.65 -5.02 30.62
CA SER A 184 5.02 -4.95 31.18
C SER A 184 5.03 -4.97 32.71
N LYS A 185 4.17 -4.21 33.40
CA LYS A 185 4.03 -4.27 34.88
C LYS A 185 3.51 -5.63 35.37
N GLN A 186 2.61 -6.30 34.65
CA GLN A 186 2.16 -7.65 34.98
C GLN A 186 3.25 -8.70 34.76
N VAL A 187 4.07 -8.57 33.71
CA VAL A 187 5.23 -9.45 33.48
C VAL A 187 6.31 -9.23 34.54
N ILE A 188 6.59 -7.98 34.91
CA ILE A 188 7.57 -7.63 35.95
C ILE A 188 7.08 -8.09 37.34
N GLN A 189 5.80 -7.90 37.69
CA GLN A 189 5.24 -8.43 38.95
C GLN A 189 5.26 -9.96 38.99
N LYS A 190 5.03 -10.65 37.86
CA LYS A 190 5.20 -12.11 37.75
C LYS A 190 6.67 -12.54 37.93
N LYS A 191 7.62 -11.75 37.41
CA LYS A 191 9.08 -11.93 37.61
C LYS A 191 9.45 -11.83 39.09
N TYR A 192 9.00 -10.78 39.79
CA TYR A 192 9.26 -10.59 41.23
C TYR A 192 8.59 -11.64 42.13
N ARG A 193 7.33 -12.03 41.85
CA ARG A 193 6.66 -13.10 42.61
C ARG A 193 7.37 -14.45 42.46
N SER A 194 7.96 -14.74 41.30
CA SER A 194 8.72 -15.97 41.09
C SER A 194 10.07 -15.99 41.82
N ILE A 195 10.73 -14.83 41.96
CA ILE A 195 12.02 -14.71 42.67
C ILE A 195 11.82 -14.83 44.19
N VAL A 196 10.74 -14.24 44.72
CA VAL A 196 10.39 -14.36 46.14
C VAL A 196 10.02 -15.81 46.50
N HIS A 197 9.30 -16.53 45.63
CA HIS A 197 9.03 -17.96 45.84
C HIS A 197 10.27 -18.85 45.70
N LYS A 198 11.26 -18.47 44.88
CA LYS A 198 12.52 -19.23 44.76
C LYS A 198 13.46 -19.00 45.95
N LYS A 199 13.50 -17.78 46.52
CA LYS A 199 14.22 -17.50 47.78
C LYS A 199 13.55 -18.17 48.99
N ALA A 200 12.21 -18.21 49.04
CA ALA A 200 11.48 -18.88 50.12
C ALA A 200 11.61 -20.41 50.11
N LYS A 201 11.85 -21.04 48.94
CA LYS A 201 12.12 -22.49 48.84
C LYS A 201 13.58 -22.90 49.02
N LEU A 202 14.51 -21.94 49.04
CA LEU A 202 15.94 -22.19 49.25
C LEU A 202 16.42 -21.85 50.68
N GLN A 203 15.52 -21.47 51.59
CA GLN A 203 15.82 -21.17 53.00
C GLN A 203 14.89 -21.88 54.00
N VAL A 204 14.50 -23.14 53.73
CA VAL A 204 13.91 -24.00 54.77
C VAL A 204 14.67 -25.32 54.82
N GLY A 205 15.79 -25.26 55.54
CA GLY A 205 16.66 -26.37 55.91
C GLY A 205 17.57 -25.87 57.03
N GLY A 206 17.06 -25.82 58.27
CA GLY A 206 17.82 -25.39 59.44
C GLY A 206 16.90 -25.02 60.61
N SER A 207 17.14 -25.64 61.76
CA SER A 207 16.28 -25.77 62.94
C SER A 207 16.21 -24.57 63.90
N ASN A 208 15.11 -24.56 64.67
CA ASN A 208 14.90 -24.07 66.05
C ASN A 208 14.84 -22.56 66.34
N GLY A 209 13.71 -22.17 66.95
CA GLY A 209 13.52 -20.93 67.70
C GLY A 209 12.04 -20.60 67.88
N LYS A 210 11.48 -20.92 69.05
CA LYS A 210 10.19 -20.41 69.53
C LYS A 210 10.25 -18.88 69.63
N GLU A 211 9.20 -18.18 69.22
CA GLU A 211 8.49 -17.20 70.05
C GLU A 211 7.25 -16.64 69.34
N GLU A 212 6.28 -16.31 70.18
CA GLU A 212 4.93 -15.87 69.89
C GLU A 212 4.89 -14.46 69.30
N SER A 213 3.91 -14.19 68.44
CA SER A 213 2.95 -13.10 68.66
C SER A 213 1.87 -13.10 67.58
N GLU A 214 0.64 -13.11 68.05
CA GLU A 214 -0.58 -12.91 67.28
C GLU A 214 -0.63 -11.54 66.59
N ASP A 215 -1.25 -11.54 65.41
CA ASP A 215 -2.20 -10.54 64.90
C ASP A 215 -1.95 -10.19 63.43
N LEU A 216 -2.86 -10.65 62.56
CA LEU A 216 -3.55 -9.85 61.52
C LEU A 216 -4.22 -10.76 60.47
N LYS A 217 -5.54 -10.84 60.62
CA LYS A 217 -6.56 -10.72 59.55
C LYS A 217 -6.46 -11.67 58.34
N LYS A 218 -7.28 -12.73 58.46
CA LYS A 218 -7.96 -13.52 57.41
C LYS A 218 -8.08 -12.81 56.05
N SER A 219 -7.16 -13.12 55.13
CA SER A 219 -7.40 -13.03 53.69
C SER A 219 -7.59 -14.45 53.14
N LYS A 220 -8.76 -14.70 52.56
CA LYS A 220 -9.13 -15.97 51.93
C LYS A 220 -8.15 -16.28 50.81
N ARG A 221 -7.19 -17.20 51.05
CA ARG A 221 -6.41 -17.86 50.00
C ARG A 221 -7.38 -18.65 49.12
N LYS A 222 -7.67 -18.11 47.93
CA LYS A 222 -8.33 -18.85 46.85
C LYS A 222 -7.39 -20.00 46.48
N LYS A 223 -7.84 -21.24 46.70
CA LYS A 223 -7.17 -22.46 46.26
C LYS A 223 -7.01 -22.36 44.73
N ILE A 224 -5.78 -22.27 44.25
CA ILE A 224 -5.45 -22.40 42.83
C ILE A 224 -5.59 -23.90 42.53
N THR A 225 -6.51 -24.24 41.64
CA THR A 225 -6.66 -25.57 41.04
C THR A 225 -5.44 -25.87 40.16
N GLU A 226 -4.97 -27.12 40.16
CA GLU A 226 -3.70 -27.55 39.56
C GLU A 226 -3.63 -27.48 38.02
N ASP A 227 -4.68 -27.01 37.33
CA ASP A 227 -4.77 -27.02 35.86
C ASP A 227 -4.66 -25.64 35.17
N ASP A 228 -4.31 -24.57 35.87
CA ASP A 228 -3.98 -23.29 35.22
C ASP A 228 -2.52 -23.30 34.69
N TYR A 229 -2.21 -24.22 33.79
CA TYR A 229 -0.97 -24.20 33.02
C TYR A 229 -1.02 -23.04 32.02
N VAL A 230 -0.44 -21.91 32.40
CA VAL A 230 -0.10 -20.84 31.46
C VAL A 230 1.29 -21.14 30.90
N PRO A 231 1.43 -21.51 29.61
CA PRO A 231 2.73 -21.85 29.04
C PRO A 231 3.71 -20.69 29.21
N ARG A 232 4.86 -20.96 29.83
CA ARG A 232 5.96 -20.01 29.89
C ARG A 232 6.55 -19.85 28.50
N LYS A 233 6.26 -18.74 27.82
CA LYS A 233 7.05 -18.33 26.65
C LYS A 233 8.51 -18.20 27.08
N SER A 234 9.41 -18.90 26.40
CA SER A 234 10.84 -18.89 26.71
C SER A 234 11.41 -17.49 26.49
N LYS A 235 12.55 -17.15 27.12
CA LYS A 235 13.24 -15.88 26.87
C LYS A 235 13.67 -15.69 25.40
N ASN A 236 13.70 -16.78 24.64
CA ASN A 236 14.07 -16.79 23.22
C ASN A 236 12.82 -16.81 22.32
N HIS A 237 11.62 -16.64 22.87
CA HIS A 237 10.39 -16.54 22.10
C HIS A 237 10.34 -15.16 21.41
N PRO A 238 10.05 -15.08 20.10
CA PRO A 238 10.06 -13.82 19.34
C PRO A 238 9.19 -12.72 19.99
N ASP A 239 8.03 -13.08 20.53
CA ASP A 239 7.15 -12.17 21.27
C ASP A 239 7.75 -11.54 22.53
N VAL A 240 8.73 -12.20 23.18
CA VAL A 240 9.41 -11.64 24.37
C VAL A 240 10.48 -10.64 23.96
N SER A 241 11.19 -10.90 22.86
CA SER A 241 12.11 -9.93 22.25
C SER A 241 11.42 -8.69 21.69
N LEU A 242 10.16 -8.80 21.22
CA LEU A 242 9.35 -7.66 20.78
C LEU A 242 8.89 -6.77 21.95
N LEU A 243 8.70 -7.34 23.15
CA LEU A 243 8.33 -6.60 24.36
C LEU A 243 9.53 -5.96 25.08
N GLU A 244 10.75 -6.42 24.78
CA GLU A 244 12.02 -5.88 25.30
C GLU A 244 12.73 -4.98 24.27
N GLN A 245 12.10 -4.66 23.13
CA GLN A 245 12.64 -3.69 22.16
C GLN A 245 12.39 -2.26 22.65
N ASP A 246 13.45 -1.60 23.12
CA ASP A 246 13.46 -0.15 23.32
C ASP A 246 13.36 0.53 21.95
N PHE A 247 12.16 0.93 21.55
CA PHE A 247 11.96 1.71 20.32
C PHE A 247 12.64 3.09 20.44
N SER A 248 13.24 3.54 19.35
CA SER A 248 14.07 4.76 19.27
C SER A 248 13.31 6.05 19.52
N CYS A 249 12.05 6.13 19.07
CA CYS A 249 11.21 7.32 19.14
C CYS A 249 10.13 7.17 20.23
N GLU A 250 9.96 8.22 21.04
CA GLU A 250 8.91 8.31 22.06
C GLU A 250 7.89 9.39 21.68
N ILE A 251 6.62 9.03 21.61
CA ILE A 251 5.54 9.91 21.15
C ILE A 251 4.56 10.19 22.28
N PHE A 252 4.32 11.46 22.58
CA PHE A 252 3.37 11.90 23.58
C PHE A 252 2.06 12.35 22.92
N LEU A 253 0.94 11.75 23.33
CA LEU A 253 -0.39 12.06 22.82
C LEU A 253 -1.16 12.91 23.84
N VAL A 254 -1.56 14.13 23.45
CA VAL A 254 -2.17 15.13 24.35
C VAL A 254 -3.28 15.89 23.64
N LEU A 255 -4.31 16.32 24.39
CA LEU A 255 -5.31 17.26 23.87
C LEU A 255 -4.78 18.69 23.84
N SER A 256 -5.14 19.48 22.83
CA SER A 256 -4.81 20.92 22.72
C SER A 256 -5.08 21.69 24.03
N ASP A 257 -6.21 21.44 24.69
CA ASP A 257 -6.60 22.13 25.93
C ASP A 257 -5.79 21.71 27.17
N GLN A 258 -5.21 20.51 27.14
CA GLN A 258 -4.53 19.89 28.28
C GLN A 258 -3.01 19.91 28.17
N VAL A 259 -2.46 20.57 27.14
CA VAL A 259 -1.01 20.73 26.98
C VAL A 259 -0.37 21.40 28.20
N SER A 260 -1.12 22.21 28.95
CA SER A 260 -0.67 22.84 30.19
C SER A 260 -0.29 21.88 31.32
N GLN A 261 -0.76 20.63 31.28
CA GLN A 261 -0.51 19.63 32.32
C GLN A 261 0.77 18.81 32.05
N MET A 262 1.38 18.99 30.88
CA MET A 262 2.58 18.27 30.47
C MET A 262 3.83 18.88 31.12
N THR A 263 4.70 18.00 31.62
CA THR A 263 6.04 18.36 32.07
C THR A 263 7.02 17.46 31.35
N GLY A 264 8.04 18.04 30.71
CA GLY A 264 9.00 17.28 29.93
C GLY A 264 9.68 18.12 28.87
N SER A 265 10.60 17.49 28.15
CA SER A 265 11.30 18.09 27.03
C SER A 265 10.94 17.39 25.73
N VAL A 266 10.72 18.19 24.69
CA VAL A 266 10.15 17.74 23.42
C VAL A 266 11.02 18.29 22.29
N ASP A 267 11.35 17.43 21.33
CA ASP A 267 12.18 17.78 20.18
C ASP A 267 11.36 18.30 19.00
N LEU A 268 10.08 17.92 18.91
CA LEU A 268 9.16 18.30 17.83
C LEU A 268 7.71 18.27 18.32
N ILE A 269 6.92 19.29 17.96
CA ILE A 269 5.47 19.31 18.20
C ILE A 269 4.75 19.18 16.86
N ILE A 270 3.91 18.17 16.72
CA ILE A 270 3.00 17.97 15.58
C ILE A 270 1.59 18.28 16.06
N SER A 271 0.89 19.15 15.35
CA SER A 271 -0.47 19.54 15.69
C SER A 271 -1.42 19.22 14.54
N LEU A 272 -2.38 18.34 14.81
CA LEU A 272 -3.52 18.07 13.93
C LEU A 272 -4.59 19.15 14.04
N ASP A 273 -4.56 19.89 15.15
CA ASP A 273 -5.40 21.05 15.43
C ASP A 273 -4.73 22.35 14.97
N PRO A 274 -5.15 22.96 13.85
CA PRO A 274 -4.53 24.16 13.33
C PRO A 274 -4.55 25.34 14.31
N PHE A 275 -5.50 25.36 15.26
CA PHE A 275 -5.75 26.48 16.17
C PHE A 275 -4.93 26.43 17.47
N LEU A 276 -3.98 25.50 17.61
CA LEU A 276 -3.11 25.42 18.79
C LEU A 276 -2.34 26.74 19.01
N SER A 277 -2.53 27.39 20.17
CA SER A 277 -1.90 28.68 20.49
C SER A 277 -0.45 28.52 20.94
N VAL A 278 0.48 28.77 20.02
CA VAL A 278 1.92 28.58 20.25
C VAL A 278 2.48 29.57 21.28
N ASP A 279 1.80 30.70 21.48
CA ASP A 279 2.17 31.75 22.44
C ASP A 279 1.77 31.42 23.89
N SER A 280 1.10 30.29 24.12
CA SER A 280 0.76 29.85 25.47
C SER A 280 2.04 29.54 26.28
N ALA A 281 2.05 29.99 27.54
CA ALA A 281 3.20 29.84 28.44
C ALA A 281 3.66 28.37 28.57
N SER A 282 2.71 27.43 28.58
CA SER A 282 3.00 25.99 28.67
C SER A 282 3.71 25.46 27.43
N ILE A 283 3.29 25.86 26.23
CA ILE A 283 3.94 25.45 24.98
C ILE A 283 5.32 26.10 24.89
N HIS A 284 5.47 27.36 25.31
CA HIS A 284 6.76 28.02 25.35
C HIS A 284 7.76 27.29 26.29
N VAL A 285 7.29 26.80 27.45
CA VAL A 285 8.11 25.98 28.37
C VAL A 285 8.51 24.64 27.74
N LEU A 286 7.59 23.94 27.07
CA LEU A 286 7.87 22.68 26.38
C LEU A 286 8.85 22.86 25.21
N ARG A 287 8.80 24.01 24.53
CA ARG A 287 9.69 24.34 23.40
C ARG A 287 11.08 24.78 23.82
N THR A 288 11.25 25.25 25.06
CA THR A 288 12.54 25.76 25.58
C THR A 288 13.32 24.72 26.39
N SER A 289 12.66 23.66 26.87
CA SER A 289 13.25 22.67 27.78
C SER A 289 14.30 21.74 27.15
N ASN A 290 14.33 21.59 25.82
CA ASN A 290 15.34 20.79 25.09
C ASN A 290 16.38 21.63 24.35
N SER A 291 16.59 22.90 24.75
CA SER A 291 17.58 23.76 24.12
C SER A 291 18.98 23.14 24.20
N ARG A 292 19.43 22.54 23.08
CA ARG A 292 20.82 22.09 22.89
C ARG A 292 21.72 23.31 23.15
N PRO A 293 22.84 23.19 23.88
CA PRO A 293 23.85 24.23 23.92
C PRO A 293 24.48 24.30 22.52
N SER A 294 23.93 25.14 21.64
CA SER A 294 24.49 25.33 20.31
C SER A 294 25.73 26.21 20.39
N GLU A 295 26.70 25.97 19.50
CA GLU A 295 27.88 26.82 19.28
C GLU A 295 27.52 28.28 18.90
N PHE A 296 26.24 28.56 18.63
CA PHE A 296 25.68 29.90 18.42
C PHE A 296 25.11 30.46 19.72
N LYS A 297 25.89 31.30 20.40
CA LYS A 297 25.62 31.82 21.74
C LYS A 297 24.42 32.79 21.90
N ASP A 298 23.72 33.16 20.82
CA ASP A 298 22.80 34.33 20.85
C ASP A 298 21.33 34.06 20.49
N LYS A 299 20.87 32.82 20.24
CA LYS A 299 19.44 32.52 20.04
C LYS A 299 19.01 31.26 20.77
N ALA A 300 18.03 31.39 21.68
CA ALA A 300 17.36 30.25 22.30
C ALA A 300 16.66 29.44 21.20
N VAL A 301 17.14 28.21 20.98
CA VAL A 301 16.58 27.30 19.98
C VAL A 301 15.26 26.75 20.52
N LEU A 302 14.15 27.18 19.94
CA LEU A 302 12.81 26.66 20.24
C LEU A 302 12.55 25.38 19.43
N ALA A 303 11.91 24.39 20.06
CA ALA A 303 11.45 23.21 19.34
C ALA A 303 10.48 23.59 18.19
N PRO A 304 10.63 23.00 16.99
CA PRO A 304 9.76 23.27 15.85
C PRO A 304 8.32 22.78 16.10
N VAL A 305 7.34 23.54 15.60
CA VAL A 305 5.92 23.18 15.62
C VAL A 305 5.45 23.00 14.18
N VAL A 306 4.91 21.82 13.84
CA VAL A 306 4.35 21.53 12.51
C VAL A 306 2.83 21.39 12.64
N LYS A 307 2.08 22.26 11.97
CA LYS A 307 0.62 22.28 11.95
C LYS A 307 0.09 21.74 10.63
N PHE A 308 -0.79 20.75 10.67
CA PHE A 308 -1.38 20.17 9.47
C PHE A 308 -2.60 20.99 9.07
N VAL A 309 -2.56 21.59 7.87
CA VAL A 309 -3.63 22.46 7.37
C VAL A 309 -4.10 21.97 6.02
N THR A 310 -5.41 21.84 5.86
CA THR A 310 -6.00 21.51 4.57
C THR A 310 -6.20 22.79 3.75
N LEU A 311 -5.46 22.94 2.63
CA LEU A 311 -5.54 24.14 1.80
C LEU A 311 -6.95 24.35 1.25
N ASN A 312 -7.36 25.61 1.12
CA ASN A 312 -8.69 26.03 0.64
C ASN A 312 -9.89 25.47 1.44
N SER A 313 -9.66 24.87 2.60
CA SER A 313 -10.70 24.37 3.49
C SER A 313 -11.12 25.41 4.54
N VAL A 314 -12.14 25.09 5.35
CA VAL A 314 -12.57 25.94 6.49
C VAL A 314 -11.41 26.28 7.44
N GLU A 315 -10.45 25.38 7.63
CA GLU A 315 -9.33 25.60 8.54
C GLU A 315 -8.36 26.63 7.98
N HIS A 316 -8.07 26.55 6.68
CA HIS A 316 -7.19 27.48 5.99
C HIS A 316 -7.77 28.90 5.97
N VAL A 317 -9.08 29.02 5.71
CA VAL A 317 -9.75 30.32 5.70
C VAL A 317 -9.78 30.91 7.11
N MET A 318 -10.12 30.13 8.14
CA MET A 318 -10.14 30.62 9.52
C MET A 318 -8.77 31.06 10.05
N LEU A 319 -7.68 30.43 9.60
CA LEU A 319 -6.32 30.85 9.99
C LEU A 319 -5.89 32.17 9.33
N ASN A 320 -6.47 32.52 8.18
CA ASN A 320 -6.11 33.71 7.41
C ASN A 320 -7.04 34.91 7.64
N VAL A 321 -8.25 34.70 8.15
CA VAL A 321 -9.23 35.76 8.45
C VAL A 321 -9.03 36.28 9.89
N PRO A 322 -8.73 37.58 10.08
CA PRO A 322 -8.56 38.14 11.42
C PRO A 322 -9.88 38.07 12.22
N GLY A 323 -9.81 37.64 13.48
CA GLY A 323 -10.97 37.46 14.37
C GLY A 323 -11.28 35.99 14.73
N PHE A 324 -10.75 35.02 13.97
CA PHE A 324 -10.96 33.58 14.21
C PHE A 324 -9.76 32.87 14.87
N GLU A 325 -8.83 33.63 15.45
CA GLU A 325 -7.52 33.16 15.95
C GLU A 325 -7.60 32.10 17.06
N SER A 326 -8.75 31.97 17.73
CA SER A 326 -9.02 30.95 18.74
C SER A 326 -10.20 30.08 18.29
N GLY A 327 -9.92 28.89 17.76
CA GLY A 327 -10.88 27.98 17.12
C GLY A 327 -12.09 27.51 17.96
N ASP A 328 -12.15 27.90 19.24
CA ASP A 328 -13.20 27.57 20.22
C ASP A 328 -14.19 28.72 20.50
N LEU A 329 -13.96 29.92 19.97
CA LEU A 329 -14.83 31.09 20.20
C LEU A 329 -15.98 31.20 19.19
N LEU A 330 -16.30 30.15 18.42
CA LEU A 330 -17.43 30.14 17.46
C LEU A 330 -18.75 30.71 18.03
N PRO A 331 -19.15 30.46 19.30
CA PRO A 331 -20.37 31.04 19.86
C PRO A 331 -20.34 32.57 20.03
N LEU A 332 -19.14 33.16 20.11
CA LEU A 332 -18.91 34.59 20.34
C LEU A 332 -18.73 35.39 19.04
N VAL A 333 -18.56 34.70 17.91
CA VAL A 333 -18.44 35.30 16.58
C VAL A 333 -19.79 35.86 16.12
N GLY A 334 -19.76 37.00 15.44
CA GLY A 334 -20.96 37.62 14.85
C GLY A 334 -21.53 36.78 13.72
N GLU A 335 -22.85 36.86 13.47
CA GLU A 335 -23.48 36.12 12.37
C GLU A 335 -22.90 36.51 11.00
N GLU A 336 -22.59 37.80 10.79
CA GLU A 336 -21.97 38.32 9.57
C GLU A 336 -20.58 37.71 9.28
N GLU A 337 -19.77 37.49 10.31
CA GLU A 337 -18.42 36.90 10.17
C GLU A 337 -18.51 35.40 9.83
N LEU A 338 -19.49 34.69 10.39
CA LEU A 338 -19.77 33.29 10.06
C LEU A 338 -20.30 33.16 8.62
N GLU A 339 -21.15 34.08 8.18
CA GLU A 339 -21.63 34.14 6.79
C GLU A 339 -20.47 34.32 5.82
N GLN A 340 -19.60 35.31 6.08
CA GLN A 340 -18.41 35.58 5.27
C GLN A 340 -17.51 34.34 5.16
N LEU A 341 -17.26 33.65 6.27
CA LEU A 341 -16.47 32.43 6.30
C LEU A 341 -17.09 31.33 5.42
N VAL A 342 -18.39 31.08 5.56
CA VAL A 342 -19.08 30.02 4.81
C VAL A 342 -19.14 30.34 3.31
N GLN A 343 -19.25 31.62 2.93
CA GLN A 343 -19.21 32.04 1.53
C GLN A 343 -17.84 31.77 0.89
N ILE A 344 -16.75 32.18 1.55
CA ILE A 344 -15.38 31.94 1.06
C ILE A 344 -15.12 30.43 0.89
N VAL A 345 -15.53 29.63 1.88
CA VAL A 345 -15.38 28.17 1.84
C VAL A 345 -16.25 27.56 0.73
N GLY A 346 -17.47 28.08 0.55
CA GLY A 346 -18.37 27.69 -0.53
C GLY A 346 -17.77 27.93 -1.91
N CYS A 347 -17.08 29.03 -2.13
CA CYS A 347 -16.39 29.33 -3.39
C CYS A 347 -15.15 28.44 -3.60
N ASN A 348 -14.38 28.21 -2.54
CA ASN A 348 -13.14 27.45 -2.61
C ASN A 348 -13.32 25.93 -2.62
N ARG A 349 -14.54 25.41 -2.39
CA ARG A 349 -14.79 23.96 -2.26
C ARG A 349 -14.39 23.14 -3.48
N GLY A 350 -14.45 23.72 -4.68
CA GLY A 350 -14.00 23.07 -5.92
C GLY A 350 -12.48 23.05 -6.09
N ASN A 351 -11.78 23.99 -5.46
CA ASN A 351 -10.32 24.21 -5.58
C ASN A 351 -9.53 23.63 -4.41
N VAL A 352 -10.17 22.88 -3.51
CA VAL A 352 -9.45 22.11 -2.49
C VAL A 352 -8.60 21.06 -3.19
N GLU A 353 -7.34 20.90 -2.84
CA GLU A 353 -6.50 19.86 -3.45
C GLU A 353 -7.01 18.46 -3.08
N THR A 354 -7.04 17.57 -4.08
CA THR A 354 -7.41 16.16 -3.88
C THR A 354 -6.15 15.35 -3.68
N TYR A 355 -6.17 14.46 -2.68
CA TYR A 355 -5.11 13.50 -2.51
C TYR A 355 -5.14 12.51 -3.67
N ASP A 356 -4.05 12.44 -4.43
CA ASP A 356 -3.85 11.50 -5.53
C ASP A 356 -2.79 10.46 -5.10
N GLU A 357 -3.16 9.18 -5.11
CA GLU A 357 -2.25 8.09 -4.78
C GLU A 357 -1.11 7.93 -5.79
N SER A 358 -1.34 8.34 -7.05
CA SER A 358 -0.38 8.17 -8.15
C SER A 358 0.78 9.17 -8.13
N LYS A 359 0.61 10.29 -7.43
CA LYS A 359 1.64 11.30 -7.19
C LYS A 359 1.80 11.47 -5.68
N PRO A 360 2.60 10.63 -5.00
CA PRO A 360 2.93 10.85 -3.60
C PRO A 360 3.71 12.17 -3.51
N SER A 361 2.96 13.25 -3.26
CA SER A 361 3.36 14.63 -3.04
C SER A 361 4.87 14.85 -2.88
N GLU A 362 5.46 15.54 -3.85
CA GLU A 362 6.82 16.13 -3.84
C GLU A 362 7.13 16.88 -2.52
N HIS A 363 6.09 17.21 -1.75
CA HIS A 363 6.16 17.84 -0.44
C HIS A 363 6.86 17.02 0.66
N PHE A 364 6.97 15.68 0.58
CA PHE A 364 7.65 14.89 1.63
C PHE A 364 9.12 14.56 1.32
N ASP A 365 9.60 14.90 0.13
CA ASP A 365 11.01 14.72 -0.23
C ASP A 365 11.90 15.61 0.65
N GLY A 366 12.88 15.00 1.31
CA GLY A 366 13.79 15.69 2.23
C GLY A 366 13.27 15.83 3.67
N LEU A 367 12.10 15.27 4.01
CA LEU A 367 11.59 15.25 5.39
C LEU A 367 12.54 14.51 6.33
N GLY A 368 13.11 13.36 5.92
CA GLY A 368 14.08 12.61 6.74
C GLY A 368 15.30 13.46 7.13
N ASN A 369 15.89 14.17 6.17
CA ASN A 369 17.01 15.07 6.42
C ASN A 369 16.63 16.22 7.36
N TRP A 370 15.42 16.77 7.22
CA TRP A 370 14.91 17.81 8.12
C TRP A 370 14.64 17.27 9.53
N LEU A 371 14.14 16.04 9.64
CA LEU A 371 13.88 15.37 10.91
C LEU A 371 15.16 15.01 11.67
N GLU A 372 16.32 14.92 11.03
CA GLU A 372 17.60 14.78 11.73
C GLU A 372 17.98 16.10 12.42
N ASP A 373 18.11 17.19 11.65
CA ASP A 373 18.39 18.53 12.18
C ASP A 373 17.47 19.61 11.57
N PRO A 374 16.34 19.92 12.26
CA PRO A 374 15.33 20.88 11.80
C PRO A 374 15.80 22.34 11.67
N LEU A 375 17.00 22.64 12.16
CA LEU A 375 17.56 24.00 12.25
C LEU A 375 18.53 24.31 11.12
N THR A 376 19.23 23.30 10.63
CA THR A 376 20.25 23.42 9.57
C THR A 376 19.68 23.04 8.22
N ASN A 377 18.85 21.99 8.18
CA ASN A 377 18.23 21.50 6.96
C ASN A 377 16.92 22.24 6.69
N LYS A 378 16.69 22.63 5.43
CA LYS A 378 15.44 23.26 4.99
C LYS A 378 14.58 22.22 4.27
N TRP A 379 13.31 22.13 4.65
CA TRP A 379 12.34 21.27 3.97
C TRP A 379 11.48 22.10 3.03
N SER A 380 11.47 21.76 1.73
CA SER A 380 10.71 22.44 0.67
C SER A 380 9.19 22.29 0.81
N GLY A 381 8.73 21.32 1.62
CA GLY A 381 7.30 21.12 1.91
C GLY A 381 6.70 22.11 2.90
N LEU A 382 7.52 22.96 3.54
CA LEU A 382 7.07 23.94 4.53
C LEU A 382 6.81 25.28 3.84
N LEU A 383 5.54 25.66 3.76
CA LEU A 383 5.13 26.98 3.27
C LEU A 383 4.69 27.87 4.45
N GLU A 384 4.96 29.18 4.32
CA GLU A 384 4.12 30.16 5.01
C GLU A 384 2.70 30.03 4.45
N LEU A 385 1.67 30.09 5.31
CA LEU A 385 0.27 29.94 4.91
C LEU A 385 -0.03 30.81 3.68
N PRO A 386 -0.32 30.21 2.51
CA PRO A 386 -0.70 31.00 1.35
C PRO A 386 -2.01 31.73 1.66
N LYS A 387 -2.21 32.91 1.08
CA LYS A 387 -3.53 33.55 1.15
C LYS A 387 -4.52 32.71 0.34
N PRO A 388 -5.78 32.54 0.79
CA PRO A 388 -6.77 31.79 0.03
C PRO A 388 -6.97 32.42 -1.35
N GLU A 389 -6.96 31.59 -2.40
CA GLU A 389 -6.91 32.05 -3.81
C GLU A 389 -8.19 32.76 -4.26
N ALA A 390 -9.36 32.40 -3.72
CA ALA A 390 -10.59 33.12 -4.03
C ALA A 390 -10.71 34.38 -3.17
N GLN A 391 -10.55 35.53 -3.84
CA GLN A 391 -11.14 36.79 -3.37
C GLN A 391 -12.68 36.63 -3.34
N PHE A 392 -13.33 37.33 -2.42
CA PHE A 392 -14.79 37.46 -2.37
C PHE A 392 -15.34 37.68 -3.79
N PRO A 393 -16.26 36.84 -4.29
CA PRO A 393 -16.98 37.21 -5.50
C PRO A 393 -17.73 38.51 -5.20
N GLU A 394 -17.41 39.58 -5.91
CA GLU A 394 -18.13 40.86 -5.79
C GLU A 394 -19.61 40.71 -6.24
N ASP A 395 -19.91 39.68 -7.04
CA ASP A 395 -21.23 39.41 -7.61
C ASP A 395 -21.99 38.26 -6.91
N LYS A 396 -23.16 38.60 -6.34
CA LYS A 396 -24.08 37.64 -5.67
C LYS A 396 -24.61 36.54 -6.59
N GLU A 397 -24.77 36.82 -7.89
CA GLU A 397 -25.23 35.82 -8.88
C GLU A 397 -24.18 34.74 -9.14
N SER A 398 -22.89 35.10 -9.15
CA SER A 398 -21.78 34.16 -9.30
C SER A 398 -21.66 33.24 -8.07
N LEU A 399 -21.97 33.78 -6.88
CA LEU A 399 -22.02 33.01 -5.63
C LEU A 399 -23.19 32.02 -5.62
N GLU A 400 -24.39 32.42 -6.07
CA GLU A 400 -25.53 31.50 -6.20
C GLU A 400 -25.25 30.41 -7.25
N ALA A 401 -24.66 30.76 -8.40
CA ALA A 401 -24.23 29.78 -9.41
C ALA A 401 -23.19 28.79 -8.87
N THR A 402 -22.24 29.28 -8.06
CA THR A 402 -21.20 28.44 -7.45
C THR A 402 -21.79 27.54 -6.38
N LEU A 403 -22.68 28.01 -5.50
CA LEU A 403 -23.37 27.21 -4.49
C LEU A 403 -24.36 26.21 -5.08
N THR A 404 -24.84 26.45 -6.30
CA THR A 404 -25.79 25.56 -6.98
C THR A 404 -25.11 24.47 -7.82
N ARG A 405 -23.83 24.64 -8.17
CA ARG A 405 -23.00 23.65 -8.86
C ARG A 405 -22.68 22.46 -7.96
N ASP A 406 -22.86 21.25 -8.48
CA ASP A 406 -22.48 20.00 -7.80
C ASP A 406 -21.06 19.63 -8.22
N PHE A 407 -20.11 19.70 -7.27
CA PHE A 407 -18.71 19.34 -7.53
C PHE A 407 -18.42 17.84 -7.34
N SER A 408 -19.41 17.06 -6.88
CA SER A 408 -19.23 15.64 -6.58
C SER A 408 -19.24 14.70 -7.81
N GLU A 409 -19.56 15.22 -9.00
CA GLU A 409 -19.56 14.44 -10.25
C GLU A 409 -18.13 14.30 -10.82
N GLY A 410 -17.32 15.36 -10.79
CA GLY A 410 -15.96 15.35 -11.35
C GLY A 410 -14.94 14.47 -10.59
N VAL A 411 -15.24 14.07 -9.36
CA VAL A 411 -14.34 13.22 -8.54
C VAL A 411 -14.36 11.76 -9.00
N TYR A 412 -15.44 11.33 -9.66
CA TYR A 412 -15.66 9.93 -10.09
C TYR A 412 -15.94 9.81 -11.58
N GLU A 413 -15.61 10.84 -12.37
CA GLU A 413 -15.60 10.74 -13.83
C GLU A 413 -14.55 9.69 -14.22
N PHE A 414 -14.99 8.44 -14.33
CA PHE A 414 -14.32 7.46 -15.16
C PHE A 414 -14.33 8.04 -16.56
N ASP A 415 -13.18 8.57 -16.97
CA ASP A 415 -13.01 9.20 -18.27
C ASP A 415 -13.58 8.25 -19.34
N HIS A 416 -14.73 8.65 -19.88
CA HIS A 416 -15.53 7.83 -20.77
C HIS A 416 -14.86 7.63 -22.14
N LYS A 417 -13.65 8.17 -22.33
CA LYS A 417 -13.08 8.49 -23.65
C LYS A 417 -12.06 7.50 -24.19
N GLU A 418 -11.50 6.57 -23.42
CA GLU A 418 -10.35 5.79 -23.94
C GLU A 418 -10.52 4.27 -24.00
N VAL A 419 -11.56 3.67 -23.41
CA VAL A 419 -11.54 2.20 -23.21
C VAL A 419 -12.66 1.42 -23.90
N LEU A 420 -13.62 2.07 -24.55
CA LEU A 420 -14.64 1.37 -25.33
C LEU A 420 -14.70 1.91 -26.76
N PRO A 421 -14.51 1.08 -27.81
CA PRO A 421 -14.96 1.46 -29.14
C PRO A 421 -16.47 1.67 -29.04
N GLU A 422 -16.93 2.81 -29.55
CA GLU A 422 -18.32 3.26 -29.52
C GLU A 422 -19.26 2.13 -30.00
N SER A 423 -19.86 1.40 -29.06
CA SER A 423 -21.04 0.62 -29.37
C SER A 423 -22.19 1.60 -29.50
N ASN A 424 -22.51 1.94 -30.74
CA ASN A 424 -23.73 2.64 -31.11
C ASN A 424 -24.94 2.05 -30.38
N GLY A 425 -25.61 2.86 -29.55
CA GLY A 425 -26.93 2.52 -28.99
C GLY A 425 -27.05 2.69 -27.49
N ASP A 426 -27.12 3.94 -27.04
CA ASP A 426 -28.12 4.48 -26.11
C ASP A 426 -27.52 5.64 -25.32
N GLY A 427 -27.79 6.85 -25.81
CA GLY A 427 -27.60 8.09 -25.07
C GLY A 427 -28.57 8.14 -23.89
N ASN A 428 -28.28 7.40 -22.83
CA ASN A 428 -28.85 7.68 -21.53
C ASN A 428 -27.84 8.53 -20.78
N GLY A 429 -27.99 9.85 -20.94
CA GLY A 429 -27.29 10.83 -20.13
C GLY A 429 -27.33 10.41 -18.67
N THR A 430 -26.20 10.59 -17.99
CA THR A 430 -26.12 10.52 -16.54
C THR A 430 -27.36 11.21 -15.98
N LYS A 431 -28.25 10.44 -15.37
CA LYS A 431 -29.43 10.99 -14.72
C LYS A 431 -28.88 11.91 -13.64
N LYS A 432 -28.87 13.22 -13.93
CA LYS A 432 -28.72 14.27 -12.92
C LYS A 432 -29.54 13.83 -11.73
N LEU A 433 -28.98 13.95 -10.53
CA LEU A 433 -29.76 13.76 -9.31
C LEU A 433 -31.12 14.43 -9.54
N LYS A 434 -32.21 13.64 -9.46
CA LYS A 434 -33.54 14.23 -9.42
C LYS A 434 -33.54 15.12 -8.19
N THR A 435 -33.39 16.41 -8.42
CA THR A 435 -33.64 17.48 -7.47
C THR A 435 -35.14 17.52 -7.25
N GLU A 436 -35.65 16.56 -6.50
CA GLU A 436 -36.91 16.79 -5.81
C GLU A 436 -36.57 17.72 -4.66
N HIS A 437 -36.87 18.99 -4.90
CA HIS A 437 -36.97 20.07 -3.93
C HIS A 437 -37.52 19.54 -2.60
N THR A 438 -36.65 19.26 -1.64
CA THR A 438 -37.09 19.10 -0.26
C THR A 438 -37.21 20.50 0.32
N SER A 439 -38.29 21.18 -0.03
CA SER A 439 -38.72 22.39 0.66
C SER A 439 -39.19 22.01 2.05
N LEU A 440 -38.30 22.07 3.04
CA LEU A 440 -38.67 21.93 4.44
C LEU A 440 -37.96 23.03 5.26
N PRO A 441 -38.71 23.95 5.88
CA PRO A 441 -38.17 24.92 6.82
C PRO A 441 -38.04 24.28 8.22
N ASP A 442 -37.05 24.76 8.98
CA ASP A 442 -36.87 24.61 10.43
C ASP A 442 -36.58 23.20 10.94
N PHE A 443 -35.31 22.78 10.85
CA PHE A 443 -34.85 21.53 11.44
C PHE A 443 -34.77 21.61 12.96
N THR A 444 -35.35 20.62 13.64
CA THR A 444 -34.84 20.22 14.96
C THR A 444 -33.50 19.48 14.80
N TYR A 445 -32.68 19.47 15.85
CA TYR A 445 -31.37 18.80 15.82
C TYR A 445 -31.46 17.31 15.45
N GLU A 446 -32.54 16.61 15.87
CA GLU A 446 -32.75 15.21 15.52
C GLU A 446 -33.14 15.01 14.05
N GLU A 447 -33.94 15.91 13.49
CA GLU A 447 -34.31 15.87 12.07
C GLU A 447 -33.12 16.19 11.17
N TYR A 448 -32.28 17.16 11.56
CA TYR A 448 -31.02 17.46 10.89
C TYR A 448 -30.13 16.21 10.79
N LEU A 449 -29.95 15.49 11.91
CA LEU A 449 -29.15 14.27 11.93
C LEU A 449 -29.75 13.16 11.07
N LYS A 450 -31.08 12.98 11.09
CA LYS A 450 -31.78 12.00 10.25
C LYS A 450 -31.57 12.31 8.77
N GLN A 451 -31.75 13.56 8.35
CA GLN A 451 -31.57 13.95 6.96
C GLN A 451 -30.13 13.84 6.49
N LEU A 452 -29.17 14.26 7.32
CA LEU A 452 -27.75 14.05 7.03
C LEU A 452 -27.45 12.56 6.83
N THR A 453 -27.98 11.70 7.70
CA THR A 453 -27.80 10.25 7.59
C THR A 453 -28.41 9.70 6.30
N THR A 454 -29.62 10.12 5.94
CA THR A 454 -30.27 9.69 4.68
C THR A 454 -29.47 10.11 3.46
N LEU A 455 -29.03 11.37 3.38
CA LEU A 455 -28.23 11.86 2.25
C LEU A 455 -26.87 11.14 2.14
N VAL A 456 -26.23 10.88 3.27
CA VAL A 456 -24.98 10.11 3.32
C VAL A 456 -25.21 8.67 2.84
N LEU A 457 -26.29 8.01 3.27
CA LEU A 457 -26.65 6.66 2.80
C LEU A 457 -26.95 6.62 1.30
N GLU A 458 -27.74 7.55 0.78
CA GLU A 458 -28.01 7.66 -0.66
C GLU A 458 -26.74 7.88 -1.48
N ARG A 459 -25.77 8.65 -0.95
CA ARG A 459 -24.47 8.82 -1.60
C ARG A 459 -23.67 7.52 -1.57
N PHE A 460 -23.65 6.80 -0.46
CA PHE A 460 -22.99 5.49 -0.36
C PHE A 460 -23.57 4.47 -1.36
N GLU A 461 -24.89 4.45 -1.54
CA GLU A 461 -25.54 3.59 -2.55
C GLU A 461 -25.07 3.94 -3.96
N LYS A 462 -25.01 5.23 -4.31
CA LYS A 462 -24.51 5.69 -5.63
C LYS A 462 -23.05 5.33 -5.85
N VAL A 463 -22.18 5.54 -4.85
CA VAL A 463 -20.78 5.12 -4.91
C VAL A 463 -20.68 3.59 -5.04
N GLY A 464 -21.52 2.84 -4.33
CA GLY A 464 -21.63 1.39 -4.46
C GLY A 464 -21.96 0.95 -5.90
N HIS A 465 -22.94 1.60 -6.54
CA HIS A 465 -23.27 1.35 -7.95
C HIS A 465 -22.13 1.72 -8.91
N LEU A 466 -21.42 2.83 -8.68
CA LEU A 466 -20.25 3.22 -9.48
C LEU A 466 -19.11 2.21 -9.31
N LEU A 467 -18.86 1.71 -8.10
CA LEU A 467 -17.87 0.67 -7.84
C LEU A 467 -18.23 -0.64 -8.53
N GLU A 468 -19.51 -1.02 -8.53
CA GLU A 468 -19.96 -2.23 -9.24
C GLU A 468 -19.79 -2.07 -10.77
N LYS A 469 -20.13 -0.90 -11.32
CA LYS A 469 -19.90 -0.56 -12.72
C LYS A 469 -18.40 -0.60 -13.07
N GLY A 470 -17.55 -0.01 -12.23
CA GLY A 470 -16.10 -0.03 -12.37
C GLY A 470 -15.53 -1.45 -12.31
N LYS A 471 -16.02 -2.31 -11.41
CA LYS A 471 -15.64 -3.74 -11.36
C LYS A 471 -16.01 -4.48 -12.63
N LYS A 472 -17.22 -4.26 -13.16
CA LYS A 472 -17.68 -4.87 -14.43
C LYS A 472 -16.79 -4.41 -15.60
N LEU A 473 -16.46 -3.12 -15.66
CA LEU A 473 -15.58 -2.57 -16.69
C LEU A 473 -14.15 -3.12 -16.57
N SER A 474 -13.58 -3.17 -15.36
CA SER A 474 -12.26 -3.78 -15.12
C SER A 474 -12.23 -5.25 -15.51
N GLN A 475 -13.29 -6.01 -15.22
CA GLN A 475 -13.41 -7.41 -15.63
C GLN A 475 -13.50 -7.54 -17.16
N ALA A 476 -14.22 -6.65 -17.83
CA ALA A 476 -14.28 -6.61 -19.29
C ALA A 476 -12.90 -6.32 -19.91
N ILE A 477 -12.13 -5.38 -19.36
CA ILE A 477 -10.75 -5.10 -19.80
C ILE A 477 -9.87 -6.34 -19.60
N LYS A 478 -9.92 -6.99 -18.43
CA LYS A 478 -9.13 -8.20 -18.15
C LYS A 478 -9.48 -9.35 -19.09
N ASN A 479 -10.76 -9.49 -19.44
CA ASN A 479 -11.19 -10.51 -20.39
C ASN A 479 -10.67 -10.20 -21.80
N ARG A 480 -10.69 -8.92 -22.22
CA ARG A 480 -10.11 -8.48 -23.49
C ARG A 480 -8.61 -8.73 -23.54
N GLU A 481 -7.87 -8.35 -22.51
CA GLU A 481 -6.43 -8.59 -22.43
C GLU A 481 -6.09 -10.08 -22.49
N THR A 482 -6.85 -10.92 -21.77
CA THR A 482 -6.71 -12.38 -21.83
C THR A 482 -6.97 -12.91 -23.25
N GLN A 483 -7.95 -12.36 -23.97
CA GLN A 483 -8.23 -12.74 -25.37
C GLN A 483 -7.10 -12.30 -26.31
N GLU A 484 -6.57 -11.10 -26.13
CA GLU A 484 -5.43 -10.59 -26.90
C GLU A 484 -4.17 -11.44 -26.64
N GLN A 485 -3.92 -11.82 -25.39
CA GLN A 485 -2.83 -12.72 -25.03
C GLN A 485 -3.01 -14.11 -25.66
N ALA A 486 -4.20 -14.70 -25.62
CA ALA A 486 -4.47 -15.98 -26.27
C ALA A 486 -4.24 -15.90 -27.79
N ALA A 487 -4.65 -14.80 -28.44
CA ALA A 487 -4.38 -14.59 -29.87
C ALA A 487 -2.88 -14.45 -30.16
N MET A 488 -2.11 -13.82 -29.27
CA MET A 488 -0.65 -13.74 -29.38
C MET A 488 0.01 -15.12 -29.22
N GLU A 489 -0.47 -15.94 -28.28
CA GLU A 489 0.01 -17.31 -28.08
C GLU A 489 -0.27 -18.20 -29.30
N ASP A 490 -1.47 -18.14 -29.87
CA ASP A 490 -1.84 -18.83 -31.12
C ASP A 490 -0.94 -18.39 -32.29
N ASN A 491 -0.66 -17.08 -32.40
CA ASN A 491 0.24 -16.57 -33.42
C ASN A 491 1.68 -17.06 -33.23
N ASN A 492 2.16 -17.11 -31.98
CA ASN A 492 3.49 -17.64 -31.67
C ASN A 492 3.58 -19.14 -32.01
N GLU A 493 2.54 -19.92 -31.76
CA GLU A 493 2.49 -21.33 -32.16
C GLU A 493 2.56 -21.47 -33.68
N ARG A 494 1.79 -20.67 -34.43
CA ARG A 494 1.83 -20.64 -35.91
C ARG A 494 3.21 -20.26 -36.44
N ILE A 495 3.85 -19.24 -35.86
CA ILE A 495 5.21 -18.85 -36.22
C ILE A 495 6.19 -19.99 -35.94
N GLY A 496 6.03 -20.70 -34.81
CA GLY A 496 6.83 -21.87 -34.48
C GLY A 496 6.69 -23.00 -35.51
N LEU A 497 5.47 -23.26 -35.98
CA LEU A 497 5.20 -24.23 -37.05
C LEU A 497 5.86 -23.81 -38.36
N TYR A 498 5.69 -22.55 -38.78
CA TYR A 498 6.33 -22.04 -40.01
C TYR A 498 7.86 -22.10 -39.93
N TYR A 499 8.45 -21.81 -38.78
CA TYR A 499 9.89 -21.92 -38.59
C TYR A 499 10.39 -23.36 -38.72
N LYS A 500 9.61 -24.33 -38.20
CA LYS A 500 9.93 -25.75 -38.34
C LYS A 500 9.87 -26.19 -39.81
N GLU A 501 8.81 -25.81 -40.52
CA GLU A 501 8.67 -26.08 -41.96
C GLU A 501 9.80 -25.45 -42.78
N LEU A 502 10.16 -24.20 -42.48
CA LEU A 502 11.29 -23.51 -43.11
C LEU A 502 12.60 -24.29 -42.90
N LYS A 503 12.87 -24.73 -41.67
CA LYS A 503 14.07 -25.49 -41.34
C LYS A 503 14.11 -26.86 -42.02
N GLU A 504 12.98 -27.55 -42.10
CA GLU A 504 12.87 -28.80 -42.85
C GLU A 504 13.12 -28.59 -44.35
N SER A 505 12.62 -27.49 -44.91
CA SER A 505 12.86 -27.10 -46.31
C SER A 505 14.33 -26.76 -46.55
N GLU A 506 14.98 -26.02 -45.64
CA GLU A 506 16.39 -25.67 -45.70
C GLU A 506 17.29 -26.93 -45.67
N VAL A 507 16.99 -27.89 -44.79
CA VAL A 507 17.71 -29.17 -44.74
C VAL A 507 17.56 -29.94 -46.06
N LYS A 508 16.34 -29.96 -46.64
CA LYS A 508 16.09 -30.59 -47.95
C LYS A 508 16.86 -29.87 -49.07
N ALA A 509 16.86 -28.55 -49.08
CA ALA A 509 17.60 -27.73 -50.05
C ALA A 509 19.11 -27.98 -49.96
N SER A 510 19.68 -27.95 -48.75
CA SER A 510 21.11 -28.25 -48.53
C SER A 510 21.49 -29.67 -48.95
N ALA A 511 20.61 -30.65 -48.70
CA ALA A 511 20.83 -32.03 -49.16
C ALA A 511 20.81 -32.15 -50.70
N LEU A 512 19.92 -31.41 -51.37
CA LEU A 512 19.87 -31.34 -52.84
C LEU A 512 21.10 -30.63 -53.41
N GLU A 513 21.54 -29.53 -52.80
CA GLU A 513 22.74 -28.79 -53.20
C GLU A 513 23.99 -29.68 -53.12
N ARG A 514 24.20 -30.38 -51.99
CA ARG A 514 25.28 -31.38 -51.85
C ARG A 514 25.20 -32.55 -52.84
N ARG A 515 24.01 -32.85 -53.36
CA ARG A 515 23.82 -33.88 -54.38
C ARG A 515 24.16 -33.32 -55.77
N ALA A 516 23.78 -32.08 -56.06
CA ALA A 516 24.16 -31.37 -57.27
C ALA A 516 25.68 -31.22 -57.36
N GLU A 517 26.34 -30.77 -56.28
CA GLU A 517 27.80 -30.66 -56.22
C GLU A 517 28.51 -32.00 -56.51
N ARG A 518 27.97 -33.12 -56.02
CA ARG A 518 28.51 -34.46 -56.30
C ARG A 518 28.34 -34.83 -57.77
N LEU A 519 27.18 -34.56 -58.36
CA LEU A 519 26.92 -34.82 -59.77
C LEU A 519 27.80 -33.96 -60.67
N ASP A 520 28.02 -32.69 -60.32
CA ASP A 520 28.94 -31.80 -61.03
C ASP A 520 30.39 -32.30 -60.93
N GLY A 521 30.81 -32.75 -59.74
CA GLY A 521 32.12 -33.38 -59.55
C GLY A 521 32.31 -34.63 -60.41
N ASP A 522 31.29 -35.48 -60.51
CA ASP A 522 31.33 -36.68 -61.36
C ASP A 522 31.28 -36.32 -62.84
N HIS A 523 30.50 -35.31 -63.24
CA HIS A 523 30.48 -34.79 -64.61
C HIS A 523 31.87 -34.27 -65.02
N ILE A 524 32.55 -33.52 -64.15
CA ILE A 524 33.93 -33.05 -64.40
C ILE A 524 34.89 -34.23 -64.57
N LYS A 525 34.79 -35.28 -63.74
CA LYS A 525 35.64 -36.48 -63.88
C LYS A 525 35.36 -37.20 -65.20
N ILE A 526 34.09 -37.41 -65.55
CA ILE A 526 33.69 -38.06 -66.81
C ILE A 526 34.20 -37.24 -67.99
N SER A 527 34.04 -35.92 -67.97
CA SER A 527 34.56 -35.03 -69.02
C SER A 527 36.09 -35.11 -69.16
N LYS A 528 36.84 -35.18 -68.04
CA LYS A 528 38.29 -35.41 -68.08
C LYS A 528 38.66 -36.77 -68.67
N ILE A 529 37.93 -37.82 -68.31
CA ILE A 529 38.12 -39.17 -68.88
C ILE A 529 37.84 -39.15 -70.37
N GLU A 530 36.77 -38.50 -70.80
CA GLU A 530 36.42 -38.35 -72.21
C GLU A 530 37.53 -37.61 -72.97
N GLN A 531 38.02 -36.49 -72.45
CA GLN A 531 39.16 -35.76 -73.03
C GLN A 531 40.42 -36.63 -73.11
N ALA A 532 40.74 -37.39 -72.06
CA ALA A 532 41.89 -38.29 -72.05
C ALA A 532 41.74 -39.45 -73.05
N LEU A 533 40.54 -40.01 -73.21
CA LEU A 533 40.25 -41.03 -74.23
C LEU A 533 40.34 -40.46 -75.64
N VAL A 534 39.87 -39.24 -75.87
CA VAL A 534 40.01 -38.53 -77.15
C VAL A 534 41.49 -38.32 -77.47
N GLN A 535 42.28 -37.81 -76.53
CA GLN A 535 43.74 -37.66 -76.70
C GLN A 535 44.41 -39.02 -76.95
N ARG A 536 44.03 -40.06 -76.22
CA ARG A 536 44.58 -41.41 -76.42
C ARG A 536 44.24 -41.96 -77.80
N LEU A 537 43.02 -41.78 -78.28
CA LEU A 537 42.64 -42.14 -79.64
C LEU A 537 43.46 -41.37 -80.69
N GLU A 538 43.73 -40.09 -80.44
CA GLU A 538 44.58 -39.27 -81.31
C GLU A 538 46.04 -39.75 -81.32
N THR A 539 46.59 -40.08 -80.15
CA THR A 539 47.92 -40.69 -80.06
C THR A 539 47.98 -42.06 -80.72
N LEU A 540 46.96 -42.90 -80.56
CA LEU A 540 46.90 -44.22 -81.20
C LEU A 540 46.75 -44.09 -82.71
N LYS A 541 45.98 -43.10 -83.20
CA LYS A 541 45.94 -42.77 -84.64
C LYS A 541 47.32 -42.36 -85.15
N SER A 542 48.04 -41.52 -84.39
CA SER A 542 49.41 -41.11 -84.75
C SER A 542 50.42 -42.26 -84.68
N GLN A 543 50.25 -43.20 -83.73
CA GLN A 543 51.10 -44.38 -83.58
C GLN A 543 50.81 -45.44 -84.62
N VAL A 544 49.55 -45.66 -85.01
CA VAL A 544 49.19 -46.51 -86.15
C VAL A 544 49.76 -45.92 -87.44
N GLN A 545 49.82 -44.58 -87.57
CA GLN A 545 50.53 -43.92 -88.66
C GLN A 545 52.06 -44.07 -88.58
N SER A 546 52.66 -44.19 -87.38
CA SER A 546 54.11 -44.39 -87.23
C SER A 546 54.55 -45.86 -87.23
N LEU A 547 53.65 -46.81 -86.96
CA LEU A 547 53.90 -48.26 -86.96
C LEU A 547 53.97 -48.86 -88.38
N GLU A 548 53.74 -48.06 -89.43
CA GLU A 548 54.06 -48.42 -90.81
C GLU A 548 55.57 -48.31 -91.13
N SER A 549 56.42 -47.87 -90.19
CA SER A 549 57.87 -47.80 -90.39
C SER A 549 58.68 -48.32 -89.19
N ASP A 550 59.28 -49.49 -89.39
CA ASP A 550 60.49 -50.07 -88.81
C ASP A 550 60.69 -50.23 -87.28
N SER A 551 60.79 -51.50 -86.91
CA SER A 551 61.66 -52.18 -85.93
C SER A 551 62.60 -51.35 -85.04
N GLN A 552 62.59 -51.63 -83.73
CA GLN A 552 63.82 -51.66 -82.89
C GLN A 552 63.67 -52.65 -81.69
N PRO A 553 64.68 -53.52 -81.44
CA PRO A 553 64.73 -54.45 -80.31
C PRO A 553 65.50 -53.93 -79.07
N THR A 554 65.83 -52.63 -79.00
CA THR A 554 66.66 -52.06 -77.90
C THR A 554 65.85 -51.56 -76.69
N LEU A 555 64.52 -51.68 -76.72
CA LEU A 555 63.62 -51.21 -75.65
C LEU A 555 63.53 -52.18 -74.45
N PHE A 556 63.88 -53.45 -74.64
CA PHE A 556 63.65 -54.50 -73.65
C PHE A 556 64.61 -54.43 -72.45
N GLU A 557 65.87 -54.01 -72.64
CA GLU A 557 66.86 -53.94 -71.55
C GLU A 557 66.59 -52.74 -70.60
N GLU A 558 66.15 -51.59 -71.14
CA GLU A 558 65.71 -50.46 -70.32
C GLU A 558 64.42 -50.79 -69.56
N GLN A 559 63.51 -51.55 -70.17
CA GLN A 559 62.29 -52.03 -69.53
C GLN A 559 62.58 -53.05 -68.41
N GLU A 560 63.56 -53.94 -68.56
CA GLU A 560 63.94 -54.88 -67.50
C GLU A 560 64.57 -54.17 -66.28
N ALA A 561 65.40 -53.15 -66.50
CA ALA A 561 65.96 -52.33 -65.43
C ALA A 561 64.88 -51.50 -64.69
N GLU A 562 63.91 -50.98 -65.43
CA GLU A 562 62.77 -50.26 -64.86
C GLU A 562 61.83 -51.20 -64.09
N ILE A 563 61.62 -52.43 -64.58
CA ILE A 563 60.86 -53.48 -63.87
C ILE A 563 61.54 -53.84 -62.54
N GLU A 564 62.87 -53.90 -62.50
CA GLU A 564 63.60 -54.20 -61.26
C GLU A 564 63.48 -53.07 -60.23
N LYS A 565 63.58 -51.81 -60.68
CA LYS A 565 63.37 -50.63 -59.83
C LYS A 565 61.92 -50.55 -59.32
N LEU A 566 60.94 -50.88 -60.15
CA LEU A 566 59.53 -50.93 -59.78
C LEU A 566 59.25 -52.07 -58.78
N LYS A 567 59.90 -53.22 -58.90
CA LYS A 567 59.79 -54.32 -57.92
C LYS A 567 60.26 -53.90 -56.53
N LEU A 568 61.41 -53.23 -56.45
CA LEU A 568 61.93 -52.68 -55.18
C LEU A 568 60.96 -51.64 -54.58
N GLN A 569 60.39 -50.77 -55.41
CA GLN A 569 59.39 -49.79 -54.94
C GLN A 569 58.11 -50.47 -54.43
N VAL A 570 57.61 -51.48 -55.14
CA VAL A 570 56.46 -52.28 -54.71
C VAL A 570 56.74 -52.93 -53.38
N GLU A 571 57.93 -53.49 -53.15
CA GLU A 571 58.32 -54.14 -51.89
C GLU A 571 58.36 -53.15 -50.71
N THR A 572 58.92 -51.95 -50.91
CA THR A 572 58.85 -50.87 -49.91
C THR A 572 57.42 -50.40 -49.64
N ILE A 573 56.56 -50.31 -50.66
CA ILE A 573 55.18 -49.88 -50.48
C ILE A 573 54.37 -50.98 -49.76
N THR A 574 54.59 -52.25 -50.07
CA THR A 574 53.92 -53.37 -49.38
C THR A 574 54.29 -53.43 -47.91
N SER A 575 55.57 -53.25 -47.54
CA SER A 575 55.97 -53.19 -46.13
C SER A 575 55.38 -51.98 -45.40
N HIS A 576 55.25 -50.84 -46.09
CA HIS A 576 54.57 -49.65 -45.53
C HIS A 576 53.06 -49.87 -45.35
N ILE A 577 52.39 -50.54 -46.28
CA ILE A 577 50.98 -50.93 -46.16
C ILE A 577 50.79 -51.89 -44.98
N GLU A 578 51.67 -52.87 -44.81
CA GLU A 578 51.58 -53.82 -43.70
C GLU A 578 51.73 -53.13 -42.35
N THR A 579 52.73 -52.26 -42.18
CA THR A 579 52.91 -51.49 -40.93
C THR A 579 51.72 -50.58 -40.62
N THR A 580 51.24 -49.82 -41.61
CA THR A 580 50.07 -48.95 -41.44
C THR A 580 48.78 -49.75 -41.20
N SER A 581 48.62 -50.92 -41.81
CA SER A 581 47.47 -51.80 -41.55
C SER A 581 47.47 -52.34 -40.12
N ALA A 582 48.64 -52.69 -39.58
CA ALA A 582 48.77 -53.13 -38.19
C ALA A 582 48.45 -52.00 -37.20
N GLU A 583 48.89 -50.77 -37.50
CA GLU A 583 48.54 -49.59 -36.70
C GLU A 583 47.03 -49.30 -36.74
N LEU A 584 46.40 -49.35 -37.93
CA LEU A 584 44.96 -49.16 -38.09
C LEU A 584 44.15 -50.21 -37.33
N GLU A 585 44.57 -51.48 -37.36
CA GLU A 585 43.90 -52.54 -36.60
C GLU A 585 44.05 -52.30 -35.09
N SER A 586 45.18 -51.77 -34.63
CA SER A 586 45.38 -51.36 -33.23
C SER A 586 44.50 -50.16 -32.83
N PHE A 587 44.22 -49.23 -33.74
CA PHE A 587 43.30 -48.12 -33.48
C PHE A 587 41.85 -48.58 -33.51
N ARG A 588 41.51 -49.52 -34.38
CA ARG A 588 40.17 -50.11 -34.48
C ARG A 588 39.77 -50.83 -33.21
N THR A 589 40.67 -51.64 -32.64
CA THR A 589 40.42 -52.32 -31.35
C THR A 589 40.22 -51.32 -30.22
N LYS A 590 41.09 -50.31 -30.09
CA LYS A 590 40.93 -49.23 -29.09
C LYS A 590 39.63 -48.46 -29.24
N TYR A 591 39.22 -48.17 -30.48
CA TYR A 591 37.94 -47.50 -30.75
C TYR A 591 36.75 -48.38 -30.35
N GLN A 592 36.81 -49.67 -30.67
CA GLN A 592 35.74 -50.62 -30.34
C GLN A 592 35.62 -50.82 -28.83
N GLU A 593 36.74 -50.91 -28.10
CA GLU A 593 36.76 -50.93 -26.63
C GLU A 593 36.12 -49.66 -26.04
N LYS A 594 36.58 -48.47 -26.44
CA LYS A 594 36.03 -47.20 -25.95
C LYS A 594 34.56 -47.01 -26.31
N SER A 595 34.15 -47.45 -27.49
CA SER A 595 32.74 -47.39 -27.92
C SER A 595 31.87 -48.31 -27.07
N SER A 596 32.37 -49.49 -26.71
CA SER A 596 31.65 -50.42 -25.83
C SER A 596 31.53 -49.88 -24.40
N GLU A 597 32.59 -49.25 -23.89
CA GLU A 597 32.61 -48.60 -22.57
C GLU A 597 31.63 -47.41 -22.53
N ALA A 598 31.65 -46.56 -23.55
CA ALA A 598 30.73 -45.44 -23.68
C ALA A 598 29.26 -45.90 -23.74
N ALA A 599 28.96 -46.95 -24.51
CA ALA A 599 27.62 -47.54 -24.56
C ALA A 599 27.16 -48.07 -23.20
N GLY A 600 28.06 -48.73 -22.45
CA GLY A 600 27.78 -49.19 -21.08
C GLY A 600 27.50 -48.05 -20.10
N LEU A 601 28.27 -46.95 -20.19
CA LEU A 601 28.04 -45.75 -19.38
C LEU A 601 26.71 -45.06 -19.74
N SER A 602 26.37 -44.94 -21.02
CA SER A 602 25.08 -44.38 -21.45
C SER A 602 23.89 -45.20 -20.93
N GLN A 603 23.96 -46.53 -20.97
CA GLN A 603 22.92 -47.39 -20.37
C GLN A 603 22.83 -47.22 -18.84
N LYS A 604 23.96 -47.01 -18.18
CA LYS A 604 23.98 -46.74 -16.73
C LYS A 604 23.36 -45.38 -16.39
N VAL A 605 23.59 -44.36 -17.22
CA VAL A 605 22.98 -43.03 -17.04
C VAL A 605 21.46 -43.11 -17.22
N THR A 606 20.96 -43.76 -18.28
CA THR A 606 19.51 -43.86 -18.52
C THR A 606 18.79 -44.67 -17.43
N SER A 607 19.41 -45.73 -16.90
CA SER A 607 18.86 -46.47 -15.75
C SER A 607 18.85 -45.65 -14.45
N LEU A 608 19.82 -44.77 -14.23
CA LEU A 608 19.82 -43.86 -13.09
C LEU A 608 18.81 -42.71 -13.25
N GLU A 609 18.66 -42.16 -14.45
CA GLU A 609 17.67 -41.13 -14.75
C GLU A 609 16.24 -41.63 -14.56
N SER A 610 15.92 -42.81 -15.08
CA SER A 610 14.60 -43.43 -14.88
C SER A 610 14.31 -43.70 -13.40
N LYS A 611 15.31 -44.11 -12.62
CA LYS A 611 15.18 -44.31 -11.16
C LYS A 611 15.02 -42.99 -10.40
N ARG A 612 15.71 -41.94 -10.83
CA ARG A 612 15.52 -40.58 -10.28
C ARG A 612 14.08 -40.11 -10.54
N ASP A 613 13.58 -40.31 -11.75
CA ASP A 613 12.24 -39.86 -12.15
C ASP A 613 11.14 -40.60 -11.40
N SER A 614 11.30 -41.90 -11.13
CA SER A 614 10.35 -42.67 -10.31
C SER A 614 10.31 -42.17 -8.86
N LEU A 615 11.48 -41.93 -8.25
CA LEU A 615 11.58 -41.40 -6.88
C LEU A 615 11.02 -39.98 -6.76
N LEU A 616 11.22 -39.14 -7.79
CA LEU A 616 10.67 -37.79 -7.83
C LEU A 616 9.13 -37.81 -7.89
N LYS A 617 8.55 -38.74 -8.67
CA LYS A 617 7.10 -38.94 -8.72
C LYS A 617 6.53 -39.43 -7.38
N GLU A 618 7.20 -40.37 -6.72
CA GLU A 618 6.80 -40.86 -5.39
C GLU A 618 6.87 -39.76 -4.32
N SER A 619 7.97 -39.00 -4.28
CA SER A 619 8.15 -37.88 -3.34
C SER A 619 7.07 -36.81 -3.52
N ASN A 620 6.77 -36.43 -4.76
CA ASN A 620 5.77 -35.42 -5.05
C ASN A 620 4.35 -35.91 -4.71
N GLY A 621 4.04 -37.18 -4.97
CA GLY A 621 2.73 -37.77 -4.63
C GLY A 621 2.47 -37.87 -3.13
N LEU A 622 3.50 -38.22 -2.34
CA LEU A 622 3.38 -38.25 -0.87
C LEU A 622 3.23 -36.84 -0.28
N SER A 623 3.98 -35.87 -0.81
CA SER A 623 3.87 -34.46 -0.38
C SER A 623 2.48 -33.88 -0.66
N THR A 624 1.90 -34.14 -1.83
CA THR A 624 0.55 -33.67 -2.16
C THR A 624 -0.50 -34.34 -1.29
N SER A 625 -0.39 -35.65 -1.05
CA SER A 625 -1.28 -36.38 -0.15
C SER A 625 -1.24 -35.84 1.29
N LEU A 626 -0.05 -35.57 1.83
CA LEU A 626 0.10 -35.00 3.17
C LEU A 626 -0.48 -33.58 3.28
N ARG A 627 -0.28 -32.74 2.26
CA ARG A 627 -0.90 -31.40 2.22
C ARG A 627 -2.41 -31.47 2.18
N GLN A 628 -2.96 -32.42 1.41
CA GLN A 628 -4.40 -32.62 1.32
C GLN A 628 -4.97 -33.09 2.66
N LEU A 629 -4.32 -34.04 3.35
CA LEU A 629 -4.72 -34.48 4.68
C LEU A 629 -4.72 -33.33 5.71
N LEU A 630 -3.72 -32.47 5.66
CA LEU A 630 -3.59 -31.32 6.57
C LEU A 630 -4.70 -30.27 6.31
N LEU A 631 -5.06 -30.05 5.04
CA LEU A 631 -6.18 -29.20 4.66
C LEU A 631 -7.53 -29.78 5.10
N ASP A 632 -7.71 -31.10 4.97
CA ASP A 632 -8.93 -31.77 5.39
C ASP A 632 -9.10 -31.72 6.92
N ASP A 633 -8.01 -31.89 7.68
CA ASP A 633 -8.01 -31.79 9.15
C ASP A 633 -8.33 -30.36 9.61
N ALA A 634 -7.72 -29.35 8.97
CA ALA A 634 -8.04 -27.95 9.24
C ALA A 634 -9.51 -27.63 8.92
N LYS A 635 -10.03 -28.13 7.80
CA LYS A 635 -11.44 -27.96 7.42
C LYS A 635 -12.39 -28.60 8.42
N LEU A 636 -12.04 -29.77 8.96
CA LEU A 636 -12.82 -30.46 9.97
C LEU A 636 -12.85 -29.65 11.27
N SER A 637 -11.70 -29.14 11.73
CA SER A 637 -11.61 -28.28 12.92
C SER A 637 -12.45 -27.00 12.78
N TYR A 638 -12.40 -26.32 11.63
CA TYR A 638 -13.22 -25.13 11.39
C TYR A 638 -14.72 -25.45 11.34
N ASN A 639 -15.11 -26.60 10.81
CA ASN A 639 -16.51 -27.03 10.80
C ASN A 639 -17.02 -27.29 12.23
N GLU A 640 -16.22 -27.93 13.08
CA GLU A 640 -16.56 -28.14 14.49
C GLU A 640 -16.72 -26.81 15.25
N GLU A 641 -15.82 -25.85 15.00
CA GLU A 641 -15.92 -24.50 15.59
C GLU A 641 -17.17 -23.75 15.11
N CYS A 642 -17.49 -23.85 13.81
CA CYS A 642 -18.70 -23.27 13.23
C CYS A 642 -19.97 -23.88 13.83
N GLU A 643 -20.03 -25.20 14.02
CA GLU A 643 -21.16 -25.86 14.68
C GLU A 643 -21.31 -25.39 16.13
N LEU A 644 -20.20 -25.28 16.86
CA LEU A 644 -20.21 -24.82 18.25
C LEU A 644 -20.73 -23.38 18.36
N LEU A 645 -20.26 -22.49 17.47
CA LEU A 645 -20.75 -21.11 17.39
C LEU A 645 -22.23 -21.05 16.99
N ARG A 646 -22.68 -21.92 16.08
CA ARG A 646 -24.08 -22.02 15.69
C ARG A 646 -24.97 -22.43 16.87
N ARG A 647 -24.59 -23.46 17.62
CA ARG A 647 -25.29 -23.89 18.85
C ARG A 647 -25.30 -22.78 19.90
N LYS A 648 -24.20 -22.03 20.07
CA LYS A 648 -24.15 -20.87 20.97
C LYS A 648 -25.10 -19.75 20.53
N ASN A 649 -25.18 -19.45 19.24
CA ASN A 649 -26.10 -18.46 18.71
C ASN A 649 -27.56 -18.90 18.90
N GLU A 650 -27.89 -20.16 18.59
CA GLU A 650 -29.22 -20.74 18.84
C GLU A 650 -29.60 -20.67 20.33
N PHE A 651 -28.66 -20.93 21.23
CA PHE A 651 -28.88 -20.75 22.66
C PHE A 651 -29.13 -19.27 23.03
N LEU A 652 -28.31 -18.35 22.53
CA LEU A 652 -28.44 -16.92 22.83
C LEU A 652 -29.75 -16.33 22.28
N THR A 653 -30.21 -16.76 21.11
CA THR A 653 -31.49 -16.33 20.55
C THR A 653 -32.66 -16.88 21.37
N ALA A 654 -32.62 -18.16 21.76
CA ALA A 654 -33.62 -18.74 22.65
C ALA A 654 -33.63 -18.05 24.03
N TYR A 655 -32.46 -17.73 24.57
CA TYR A 655 -32.31 -17.02 25.84
C TYR A 655 -32.86 -15.59 25.76
N ALA A 656 -32.53 -14.85 24.69
CA ALA A 656 -33.05 -13.52 24.45
C ALA A 656 -34.58 -13.53 24.29
N HIS A 657 -35.13 -14.52 23.59
CA HIS A 657 -36.57 -14.72 23.48
C HIS A 657 -37.22 -14.91 24.86
N LYS A 658 -36.65 -15.78 25.69
CA LYS A 658 -37.15 -16.05 27.05
C LYS A 658 -37.06 -14.83 27.98
N ILE A 659 -35.99 -14.03 27.88
CA ILE A 659 -35.92 -12.73 28.58
C ILE A 659 -37.01 -11.79 28.05
N GLY A 660 -37.21 -11.73 26.74
CA GLY A 660 -38.26 -10.93 26.12
C GLY A 660 -39.65 -11.30 26.62
N GLU A 661 -39.95 -12.59 26.75
CA GLU A 661 -41.19 -13.09 27.34
C GLU A 661 -41.32 -12.73 28.82
N MET A 662 -40.27 -12.95 29.63
CA MET A 662 -40.29 -12.54 31.05
C MET A 662 -40.47 -11.03 31.23
N VAL A 663 -39.92 -10.20 30.35
CA VAL A 663 -40.11 -8.74 30.38
C VAL A 663 -41.54 -8.39 29.98
N LYS A 664 -42.12 -9.05 28.98
CA LYS A 664 -43.53 -8.86 28.58
C LYS A 664 -44.49 -9.29 29.70
N GLU A 665 -44.26 -10.43 30.34
CA GLU A 665 -45.03 -10.91 31.50
C GLU A 665 -44.89 -10.00 32.72
N LYS A 666 -43.68 -9.49 32.98
CA LYS A 666 -43.47 -8.51 34.06
C LYS A 666 -44.14 -7.18 33.75
N ASN A 667 -44.08 -6.70 32.52
CA ASN A 667 -44.77 -5.47 32.13
C ASN A 667 -46.30 -5.61 32.17
N SER A 668 -46.85 -6.80 31.88
CA SER A 668 -48.28 -7.07 32.02
C SER A 668 -48.73 -7.24 33.48
N THR A 669 -47.87 -7.76 34.36
CA THR A 669 -48.17 -7.91 35.80
C THR A 669 -47.88 -6.67 36.65
N VAL A 670 -46.95 -5.79 36.25
CA VAL A 670 -46.62 -4.52 36.94
C VAL A 670 -47.75 -3.49 36.82
N LEU A 671 -48.67 -3.63 35.87
CA LEU A 671 -49.91 -2.84 35.83
C LEU A 671 -50.92 -3.22 36.92
N SER A 672 -50.69 -4.29 37.72
CA SER A 672 -51.68 -4.73 38.70
C SER A 672 -51.28 -4.66 40.18
N ARG A 673 -50.02 -4.85 40.62
CA ARG A 673 -49.66 -4.64 42.05
C ARG A 673 -48.21 -4.21 42.26
N GLY A 674 -48.03 -3.03 42.86
CA GLY A 674 -46.74 -2.52 43.29
C GLY A 674 -46.21 -3.29 44.50
N ILE A 675 -45.23 -4.17 44.30
CA ILE A 675 -44.40 -4.75 45.37
C ILE A 675 -42.94 -4.79 44.88
N ARG A 676 -42.05 -4.09 45.60
CA ARG A 676 -40.59 -4.22 45.48
C ARG A 676 -40.15 -5.56 46.08
N VAL A 677 -39.40 -6.42 45.37
CA VAL A 677 -38.39 -7.31 45.99
C VAL A 677 -37.27 -7.77 45.01
N SER A 678 -36.03 -7.73 45.54
CA SER A 678 -34.78 -8.52 45.36
C SER A 678 -34.27 -9.04 44.01
N ARG A 679 -32.97 -8.81 43.79
CA ARG A 679 -32.09 -9.26 42.69
C ARG A 679 -31.45 -10.64 42.94
N SER A 680 -32.20 -11.65 43.35
CA SER A 680 -31.60 -12.97 43.68
C SER A 680 -32.42 -14.14 43.13
N SER A 681 -32.43 -14.33 41.82
CA SER A 681 -32.82 -15.61 41.21
C SER A 681 -32.30 -15.72 39.77
N THR A 682 -31.00 -16.01 39.63
CA THR A 682 -30.48 -16.66 38.42
C THR A 682 -30.69 -18.17 38.56
N PRO A 683 -31.40 -18.85 37.66
CA PRO A 683 -31.41 -20.29 37.62
C PRO A 683 -30.14 -20.75 36.90
N TYR A 684 -29.22 -21.36 37.65
CA TYR A 684 -28.28 -22.32 37.10
C TYR A 684 -29.04 -23.62 36.87
N ALA A 685 -29.03 -24.16 35.64
CA ALA A 685 -29.35 -25.55 35.41
C ALA A 685 -28.71 -26.05 34.11
N GLY A 686 -27.96 -27.15 34.25
CA GLY A 686 -27.76 -28.21 33.26
C GLY A 686 -26.91 -27.89 32.05
#